data_AF-A0A5C6EJD3-F1
#
_entry.id   AF-A0A5C6EJD3-F1
#
_cell.length_a   1.000
_cell.length_b   1.000
_cell.length_c   1.000
_cell.angle_alpha   90.00
_cell.angle_beta   90.00
_cell.angle_gamma   90.00
#
_symmetry.space_group_name_H-M   'P 1'
#
loop_
_entity.id
_entity.type
_entity.pdbx_description
1 polymer ?
#
loop_
_entity_poly.entity_id
_entity_poly.type
_entity_poly.pdbx_seq_one_letter_code
_entity_poly.pdbx_strand_id
1 'polypeptide(L)'
;MDELNGIFSRAHLPEFTLPISRETSTTLLLVCLLCCPAIAESPAETPSETIAATQLKHLREDVAYLASEPLRGRSVADETILLAADYVAKRMSQIGLDTTSFDGKPFQPVSIRLGAEAGPAESNRLVVRFANEQERIIAELGNDLMPLAVGSTRGQLTGPLVFVGYGITAPKLGYDDYAGINAQGAIVVVIRKEPQSADPNSRFDGTRHTRHAFFNTKIKNAIRHGASAVIFVNDPASIEIGVQEQSNRIDAERKRKVAIDEQIAALPEGAVNNRETLSEKAAGIEAMIGSMEVEQNRARRGVMSISEAGDRPEVIPGDPVTAIPVASVARDIIDAILKRSKGKSLAQIESSIDATLRPDSQVLANVSATLGVDLKESLRESPNVIGVLPGRGELANETVVVGAHFDHVGMGGIGSLAPGTVAIHNGADDNASGTATMLATADQMVRRLKDVASHRRIVFIGFTGEERGLLGSLHYVRYPRFPIESTVAMINLDMVGRLRDNELTVYGTGTSEAMDGIVEQANRETKFDLFKVPSGYGPSDHQSFCEVGVPVLFFFTGLHNDYHRPSDDFDKIEFGGMTRITDITSNSAFELAVRRQRPTYAATGRDVQIRRQMTAFLGVTLSIRSDQVAITGLTPGGPAETSGIRVGDRLISMSGKPIAQTSDVLALLRNQSPGDEVSIEVARESRRFTVKPKLQARPDG
;
A
#
# COMPACT_ATOMS: atom_id res chain seq x y z
N MET A 1 61.50 -21.44 1.96
CA MET A 1 60.59 -20.79 2.92
C MET A 1 59.33 -21.64 2.98
N ASP A 2 59.40 -22.88 3.47
CA ASP A 2 59.85 -23.36 4.81
C ASP A 2 58.71 -23.10 5.81
N GLU A 3 57.89 -24.11 6.09
CA GLU A 3 58.08 -25.16 7.11
C GLU A 3 57.34 -24.80 8.41
N LEU A 4 56.43 -25.69 8.84
CA LEU A 4 56.54 -26.38 10.14
C LEU A 4 55.42 -27.44 10.28
N ASN A 5 55.71 -28.51 11.02
CA ASN A 5 54.84 -29.68 11.18
C ASN A 5 54.57 -30.00 12.66
N GLY A 6 53.37 -30.55 12.93
CA GLY A 6 53.10 -31.43 14.08
C GLY A 6 52.54 -30.79 15.36
N ILE A 7 52.12 -31.57 16.37
CA ILE A 7 51.84 -33.02 16.39
C ILE A 7 50.95 -33.37 17.61
N PHE A 8 50.12 -34.42 17.51
CA PHE A 8 49.33 -35.16 18.53
C PHE A 8 49.29 -34.70 20.01
N SER A 9 48.10 -34.82 20.62
CA SER A 9 47.93 -35.72 21.79
C SER A 9 46.49 -36.25 21.94
N ARG A 10 46.31 -37.31 22.74
CA ARG A 10 45.03 -37.93 23.14
C ARG A 10 44.63 -37.50 24.56
N ALA A 11 43.36 -37.63 24.90
CA ALA A 11 42.86 -37.72 26.27
C ALA A 11 41.96 -38.95 26.44
N HIS A 12 41.94 -39.55 27.63
CA HIS A 12 41.21 -40.80 27.92
C HIS A 12 39.84 -40.57 28.56
N LEU A 13 38.90 -41.47 28.28
CA LEU A 13 37.74 -41.74 29.12
C LEU A 13 38.08 -42.86 30.14
N PRO A 14 37.56 -42.80 31.37
CA PRO A 14 37.43 -43.95 32.25
C PRO A 14 35.98 -44.48 32.27
N GLU A 15 35.81 -45.79 32.11
CA GLU A 15 34.56 -46.48 32.45
C GLU A 15 34.47 -46.68 33.99
N PHE A 16 33.26 -46.84 34.52
CA PHE A 16 33.08 -47.40 35.87
C PHE A 16 31.89 -48.38 35.90
N THR A 17 32.17 -49.59 36.41
CA THR A 17 31.24 -50.73 36.43
C THR A 17 30.53 -50.91 37.77
N LEU A 18 29.30 -51.43 37.72
CA LEU A 18 28.53 -51.87 38.89
C LEU A 18 29.13 -53.10 39.57
N PRO A 19 28.96 -53.27 40.89
CA PRO A 19 28.84 -54.57 41.54
C PRO A 19 27.38 -54.93 41.86
N ILE A 20 27.11 -56.23 41.99
CA ILE A 20 25.78 -56.82 42.21
C ILE A 20 25.72 -57.48 43.60
N SER A 21 24.56 -57.43 44.27
CA SER A 21 24.19 -58.46 45.24
C SER A 21 22.68 -58.72 45.29
N ARG A 22 22.33 -59.99 45.58
CA ARG A 22 21.02 -60.44 46.09
C ARG A 22 21.21 -60.73 47.61
N GLU A 23 20.24 -61.01 48.49
CA GLU A 23 19.09 -61.92 48.42
C GLU A 23 18.00 -61.63 49.49
N THR A 24 16.82 -62.26 49.29
CA THR A 24 15.84 -62.73 50.31
C THR A 24 15.37 -61.84 51.48
N SER A 25 14.13 -61.34 51.33
CA SER A 25 12.94 -61.71 52.14
C SER A 25 13.00 -61.75 53.68
N THR A 26 12.14 -60.93 54.32
CA THR A 26 11.12 -61.41 55.31
C THR A 26 10.01 -60.35 55.46
N THR A 27 8.77 -60.80 55.62
CA THR A 27 7.56 -59.96 55.74
C THR A 27 7.46 -59.24 57.09
N LEU A 28 7.12 -57.95 57.10
CA LEU A 28 6.38 -57.34 58.21
C LEU A 28 5.35 -56.33 57.68
N LEU A 29 4.12 -56.44 58.18
CA LEU A 29 2.98 -55.61 57.76
C LEU A 29 2.90 -54.35 58.65
N LEU A 30 3.09 -53.16 58.08
CA LEU A 30 2.81 -51.89 58.77
C LEU A 30 2.03 -50.95 57.85
N VAL A 31 0.83 -50.54 58.31
CA VAL A 31 -0.04 -49.63 57.56
C VAL A 31 0.36 -48.19 57.86
N CYS A 32 1.15 -47.59 56.96
CA CYS A 32 1.41 -46.15 56.96
C CYS A 32 0.75 -45.52 55.73
N LEU A 33 -0.32 -44.74 55.96
CA LEU A 33 -0.90 -43.88 54.93
C LEU A 33 0.06 -42.73 54.63
N LEU A 34 0.81 -42.86 53.53
CA LEU A 34 1.56 -41.77 52.92
C LEU A 34 0.85 -41.35 51.63
N CYS A 35 0.32 -40.12 51.62
CA CYS A 35 -0.22 -39.51 50.41
C CYS A 35 0.92 -39.13 49.48
N CYS A 36 1.34 -40.06 48.62
CA CYS A 36 2.00 -39.67 47.38
C CYS A 36 0.95 -39.02 46.47
N PRO A 37 1.10 -37.75 46.06
CA PRO A 37 0.35 -37.28 44.91
C PRO A 37 0.78 -38.12 43.72
N ALA A 38 -0.17 -38.76 43.02
CA ALA A 38 0.14 -39.37 41.75
C ALA A 38 0.55 -38.26 40.79
N ILE A 39 1.84 -38.20 40.43
CA ILE A 39 2.29 -37.42 39.29
C ILE A 39 1.69 -38.12 38.08
N ALA A 40 0.55 -37.62 37.63
CA ALA A 40 0.07 -37.92 36.30
C ALA A 40 1.10 -37.34 35.33
N GLU A 41 1.86 -38.21 34.67
CA GLU A 41 2.60 -37.82 33.48
C GLU A 41 1.57 -37.24 32.50
N SER A 42 1.69 -35.96 32.17
CA SER A 42 0.89 -35.38 31.09
C SER A 42 1.13 -36.22 29.84
N PRO A 43 0.09 -36.57 29.07
CA PRO A 43 0.29 -37.32 27.83
C PRO A 43 1.27 -36.56 26.94
N ALA A 44 2.36 -37.21 26.57
CA ALA A 44 3.38 -36.58 25.74
C ALA A 44 2.75 -36.17 24.40
N GLU A 45 2.83 -34.88 24.07
CA GLU A 45 2.36 -34.35 22.78
C GLU A 45 2.98 -35.15 21.63
N THR A 46 2.16 -35.47 20.63
CA THR A 46 2.68 -36.17 19.45
C THR A 46 3.58 -35.24 18.64
N PRO A 47 4.58 -35.76 17.91
CA PRO A 47 5.46 -34.92 17.08
C PRO A 47 4.72 -34.03 16.07
N SER A 48 3.51 -34.40 15.66
CA SER A 48 2.67 -33.58 14.77
C SER A 48 2.07 -32.37 15.48
N GLU A 49 1.63 -32.51 16.73
CA GLU A 49 1.06 -31.43 17.54
C GLU A 49 2.14 -30.40 17.89
N THR A 50 3.32 -30.84 18.31
CA THR A 50 4.45 -29.95 18.61
C THR A 50 4.94 -29.19 17.36
N ILE A 51 4.90 -29.79 16.17
CA ILE A 51 5.20 -29.09 14.91
C ILE A 51 4.16 -28.01 14.62
N ALA A 52 2.86 -28.33 14.69
CA ALA A 52 1.78 -27.37 14.46
C ALA A 52 1.81 -26.20 15.47
N ALA A 53 2.04 -26.49 16.75
CA ALA A 53 2.21 -25.48 17.79
C ALA A 53 3.43 -24.57 17.53
N THR A 54 4.54 -25.13 17.05
CA THR A 54 5.75 -24.37 16.67
C THR A 54 5.50 -23.47 15.46
N GLN A 55 4.79 -23.96 14.45
CA GLN A 55 4.43 -23.18 13.26
C GLN A 55 3.48 -22.02 13.62
N LEU A 56 2.43 -22.30 14.39
CA LEU A 56 1.49 -21.29 14.88
C LEU A 56 2.16 -20.22 15.75
N LYS A 57 3.17 -20.62 16.54
CA LYS A 57 4.02 -19.69 17.30
C LYS A 57 4.82 -18.79 16.36
N HIS A 58 5.54 -19.36 15.38
CA HIS A 58 6.34 -18.57 14.43
C HIS A 58 5.46 -17.61 13.61
N LEU A 59 4.31 -18.05 13.09
CA LEU A 59 3.36 -17.18 12.39
C LEU A 59 2.95 -15.96 13.23
N ARG A 60 2.70 -16.15 14.53
CA ARG A 60 2.39 -15.05 15.46
C ARG A 60 3.59 -14.14 15.70
N GLU A 61 4.79 -14.69 15.89
CA GLU A 61 6.02 -13.89 16.09
C GLU A 61 6.41 -13.10 14.83
N ASP A 62 6.24 -13.68 13.65
CA ASP A 62 6.52 -13.08 12.34
C ASP A 62 5.55 -11.93 12.04
N VAL A 63 4.23 -12.14 12.15
CA VAL A 63 3.23 -11.07 11.95
C VAL A 63 3.35 -9.99 13.03
N ALA A 64 3.54 -10.37 14.30
CA ALA A 64 3.66 -9.40 15.40
C ALA A 64 4.86 -8.46 15.22
N TYR A 65 6.00 -8.96 14.73
CA TYR A 65 7.16 -8.11 14.47
C TYR A 65 6.94 -7.20 13.27
N LEU A 66 6.52 -7.75 12.13
CA LEU A 66 6.35 -7.00 10.88
C LEU A 66 5.28 -5.91 11.00
N ALA A 67 4.20 -6.16 11.75
CA ALA A 67 3.11 -5.21 11.99
C ALA A 67 3.31 -4.31 13.23
N SER A 68 4.49 -4.32 13.88
CA SER A 68 4.71 -3.54 15.10
C SER A 68 5.00 -2.05 14.85
N GLU A 69 4.66 -1.18 15.83
CA GLU A 69 4.91 0.27 15.73
C GLU A 69 6.35 0.66 15.32
N PRO A 70 7.44 0.01 15.80
CA PRO A 70 8.80 0.36 15.37
C PRO A 70 9.04 0.19 13.87
N LEU A 71 8.25 -0.67 13.20
CA LEU A 71 8.29 -0.86 11.75
C LEU A 71 7.44 0.16 11.00
N ARG A 72 6.68 1.03 11.69
CA ARG A 72 5.94 2.21 11.16
C ARG A 72 5.22 2.00 9.81
N GLY A 73 4.70 0.80 9.56
CA GLY A 73 4.03 0.44 8.30
C GLY A 73 4.96 0.18 7.11
N ARG A 74 6.22 -0.14 7.36
CA ARG A 74 7.21 -0.72 6.42
C ARG A 74 7.30 0.07 5.11
N SER A 75 7.41 1.39 5.21
CA SER A 75 7.36 2.24 4.02
C SER A 75 8.67 2.19 3.23
N VAL A 76 8.58 1.90 1.92
CA VAL A 76 9.72 2.04 0.99
C VAL A 76 10.29 3.46 0.91
N ALA A 77 9.63 4.46 1.51
CA ALA A 77 10.10 5.84 1.60
C ALA A 77 11.04 6.11 2.80
N ASP A 78 11.00 5.30 3.86
CA ASP A 78 11.76 5.52 5.10
C ASP A 78 12.62 4.30 5.52
N GLU A 79 13.33 4.40 6.63
CA GLU A 79 14.30 3.39 7.08
C GLU A 79 13.68 2.08 7.59
N THR A 80 12.38 2.06 7.88
CA THR A 80 11.72 0.87 8.44
C THR A 80 11.64 -0.30 7.46
N ILE A 81 11.66 -0.03 6.15
CA ILE A 81 11.75 -1.09 5.14
C ILE A 81 13.05 -1.90 5.26
N LEU A 82 14.15 -1.28 5.68
CA LEU A 82 15.43 -1.97 5.87
C LEU A 82 15.40 -2.87 7.11
N LEU A 83 14.72 -2.42 8.18
CA LEU A 83 14.49 -3.22 9.38
C LEU A 83 13.63 -4.46 9.08
N ALA A 84 12.58 -4.30 8.26
CA ALA A 84 11.78 -5.41 7.78
C ALA A 84 12.60 -6.37 6.89
N ALA A 85 13.43 -5.83 6.00
CA ALA A 85 14.28 -6.62 5.11
C ALA A 85 15.31 -7.45 5.89
N ASP A 86 16.00 -6.86 6.86
CA ASP A 86 16.94 -7.55 7.76
C ASP A 86 16.24 -8.63 8.60
N TYR A 87 14.99 -8.38 9.04
CA TYR A 87 14.20 -9.39 9.74
C TYR A 87 13.86 -10.59 8.85
N VAL A 88 13.30 -10.36 7.66
CA VAL A 88 12.97 -11.44 6.70
C VAL A 88 14.22 -12.22 6.32
N ALA A 89 15.35 -11.55 6.07
CA ALA A 89 16.64 -12.17 5.79
C ALA A 89 17.12 -13.06 6.95
N LYS A 90 17.02 -12.57 8.19
CA LYS A 90 17.36 -13.32 9.41
C LYS A 90 16.46 -14.54 9.59
N ARG A 91 15.15 -14.44 9.32
CA ARG A 91 14.20 -15.55 9.40
C ARG A 91 14.49 -16.61 8.33
N MET A 92 14.73 -16.21 7.08
CA MET A 92 15.16 -17.10 5.99
C MET A 92 16.46 -17.85 6.34
N SER A 93 17.44 -17.16 6.94
CA SER A 93 18.69 -17.77 7.42
C SER A 93 18.47 -18.76 8.56
N GLN A 94 17.62 -18.43 9.55
CA GLN A 94 17.25 -19.34 10.65
C GLN A 94 16.52 -20.61 10.17
N ILE A 95 15.75 -20.52 9.10
CA ILE A 95 15.07 -21.65 8.44
C ILE A 95 16.07 -22.57 7.70
N GLY A 96 17.29 -22.09 7.43
CA GLY A 96 18.33 -22.82 6.72
C GLY A 96 18.33 -22.63 5.20
N LEU A 97 17.76 -21.54 4.70
CA LEU A 97 17.87 -21.16 3.30
C LEU A 97 19.25 -20.56 2.98
N ASP A 98 19.74 -20.78 1.76
CA ASP A 98 20.88 -20.08 1.21
C ASP A 98 20.53 -18.60 0.97
N THR A 99 21.10 -17.74 1.82
CA THR A 99 20.95 -16.28 1.83
C THR A 99 22.18 -15.58 1.23
N THR A 100 22.99 -16.26 0.42
CA THR A 100 24.23 -15.71 -0.18
C THR A 100 24.09 -15.29 -1.64
N SER A 101 22.87 -15.36 -2.19
CA SER A 101 22.60 -15.30 -3.63
C SER A 101 23.09 -14.04 -4.36
N PHE A 102 23.08 -12.86 -3.74
CA PHE A 102 23.51 -11.60 -4.35
C PHE A 102 24.77 -11.07 -3.65
N ASP A 103 25.93 -11.25 -4.28
CA ASP A 103 27.24 -10.84 -3.75
C ASP A 103 27.50 -11.25 -2.28
N GLY A 104 27.07 -12.47 -1.93
CA GLY A 104 27.18 -13.03 -0.57
C GLY A 104 26.08 -12.59 0.40
N LYS A 105 25.03 -11.91 -0.10
CA LYS A 105 23.90 -11.35 0.68
C LYS A 105 22.54 -11.85 0.14
N PRO A 106 21.45 -11.71 0.92
CA PRO A 106 20.10 -12.05 0.47
C PRO A 106 19.44 -10.93 -0.33
N PHE A 107 20.08 -9.77 -0.48
CA PHE A 107 19.45 -8.54 -0.95
C PHE A 107 19.71 -8.29 -2.44
N GLN A 108 18.65 -8.26 -3.24
CA GLN A 108 18.66 -7.68 -4.59
C GLN A 108 18.19 -6.23 -4.50
N PRO A 109 19.05 -5.22 -4.73
CA PRO A 109 18.66 -3.81 -4.60
C PRO A 109 17.71 -3.37 -5.71
N VAL A 110 16.58 -2.76 -5.32
CA VAL A 110 15.61 -2.14 -6.23
C VAL A 110 15.63 -0.64 -6.02
N SER A 111 15.77 0.14 -7.10
CA SER A 111 15.67 1.60 -7.03
C SER A 111 14.21 2.03 -7.13
N ILE A 112 13.67 2.52 -6.01
CA ILE A 112 12.28 2.97 -5.88
C ILE A 112 12.22 4.47 -6.12
N ARG A 113 11.45 4.90 -7.12
CA ARG A 113 11.20 6.32 -7.38
C ARG A 113 10.09 6.84 -6.45
N LEU A 114 10.48 7.57 -5.42
CA LEU A 114 9.55 8.14 -4.44
C LEU A 114 8.75 9.33 -5.00
N GLY A 115 9.33 10.08 -5.95
CA GLY A 115 8.72 11.24 -6.61
C GLY A 115 9.77 12.09 -7.30
N ALA A 116 9.70 13.42 -7.11
CA ALA A 116 10.73 14.37 -7.53
C ALA A 116 11.14 15.32 -6.39
N GLU A 117 12.41 15.67 -6.35
CA GLU A 117 13.03 16.61 -5.41
C GLU A 117 13.58 17.83 -6.15
N ALA A 118 13.69 18.96 -5.45
CA ALA A 118 14.33 20.14 -6.02
C ALA A 118 15.85 19.95 -6.12
N GLY A 119 16.40 20.26 -7.29
CA GLY A 119 17.82 20.50 -7.50
C GLY A 119 18.30 21.79 -6.84
N PRO A 120 19.55 22.23 -7.10
CA PRO A 120 20.16 23.37 -6.43
C PRO A 120 19.31 24.65 -6.49
N ALA A 121 19.28 25.43 -5.41
CA ALA A 121 18.41 26.59 -5.29
C ALA A 121 18.68 27.67 -6.36
N GLU A 122 19.94 27.84 -6.75
CA GLU A 122 20.36 28.76 -7.81
C GLU A 122 19.86 28.35 -9.21
N SER A 123 19.41 27.10 -9.37
CA SER A 123 18.74 26.57 -10.56
C SER A 123 17.20 26.61 -10.46
N ASN A 124 16.64 26.81 -9.26
CA ASN A 124 15.20 26.80 -8.96
C ASN A 124 14.74 28.16 -8.40
N ARG A 125 14.60 29.14 -9.29
CA ARG A 125 14.20 30.51 -8.91
C ARG A 125 13.57 31.28 -10.06
N LEU A 126 12.79 32.30 -9.70
CA LEU A 126 12.25 33.30 -10.61
C LEU A 126 12.98 34.63 -10.39
N VAL A 127 13.43 35.28 -11.45
CA VAL A 127 14.04 36.63 -11.40
C VAL A 127 13.28 37.54 -12.36
N VAL A 128 12.54 38.50 -11.82
CA VAL A 128 11.72 39.46 -12.58
C VAL A 128 12.39 40.83 -12.60
N ARG A 129 12.56 41.38 -13.80
CA ARG A 129 13.25 42.66 -14.07
C ARG A 129 12.32 43.63 -14.78
N PHE A 130 12.51 44.92 -14.49
CA PHE A 130 11.83 46.04 -15.15
C PHE A 130 12.81 46.72 -16.11
N ALA A 131 12.32 47.29 -17.21
CA ALA A 131 13.20 47.97 -18.18
C ALA A 131 13.88 49.23 -17.64
N ASN A 132 13.33 49.85 -16.58
CA ASN A 132 13.70 51.20 -16.13
C ASN A 132 14.28 51.26 -14.70
N GLU A 133 14.48 50.11 -14.03
CA GLU A 133 14.87 50.04 -12.62
C GLU A 133 16.05 49.08 -12.44
N GLN A 134 16.99 49.39 -11.54
CA GLN A 134 18.01 48.40 -11.11
C GLN A 134 17.43 47.32 -10.20
N GLU A 135 16.23 47.56 -9.65
CA GLU A 135 15.54 46.64 -8.77
C GLU A 135 14.99 45.42 -9.51
N ARG A 136 15.02 44.28 -8.82
CA ARG A 136 14.58 42.97 -9.30
C ARG A 136 13.82 42.28 -8.20
N ILE A 137 12.67 41.68 -8.54
CA ILE A 137 11.98 40.75 -7.64
C ILE A 137 12.57 39.38 -7.90
N ILE A 138 12.96 38.68 -6.82
CA ILE A 138 13.41 37.29 -6.86
C ILE A 138 12.46 36.46 -6.01
N ALA A 139 12.13 35.27 -6.49
CA ALA A 139 11.53 34.21 -5.70
C ALA A 139 12.51 33.03 -5.66
N GLU A 140 13.09 32.76 -4.48
CA GLU A 140 14.04 31.66 -4.29
C GLU A 140 13.32 30.35 -3.92
N LEU A 141 14.00 29.21 -4.09
CA LEU A 141 13.48 27.89 -3.74
C LEU A 141 13.03 27.81 -2.27
N GLY A 142 11.85 27.26 -2.02
CA GLY A 142 11.31 27.00 -0.69
C GLY A 142 10.04 27.81 -0.43
N ASN A 143 10.18 28.92 0.31
CA ASN A 143 9.03 29.73 0.75
C ASN A 143 8.52 30.71 -0.30
N ASP A 144 9.31 31.07 -1.32
CA ASP A 144 8.90 31.98 -2.40
C ASP A 144 8.49 31.24 -3.68
N LEU A 145 9.14 30.12 -3.99
CA LEU A 145 8.94 29.34 -5.21
C LEU A 145 9.13 27.84 -4.96
N MET A 146 8.36 27.01 -5.69
CA MET A 146 8.60 25.57 -5.79
C MET A 146 8.42 25.08 -7.24
N PRO A 147 9.39 24.38 -7.86
CA PRO A 147 9.18 23.69 -9.14
C PRO A 147 8.13 22.57 -8.99
N LEU A 148 7.34 22.29 -10.04
CA LEU A 148 6.27 21.29 -10.00
C LEU A 148 6.52 20.12 -10.96
N ALA A 149 6.40 18.89 -10.47
CA ALA A 149 6.72 17.66 -11.19
C ALA A 149 5.80 17.34 -12.39
N VAL A 150 4.66 18.03 -12.50
CA VAL A 150 3.78 18.03 -13.69
C VAL A 150 4.44 18.63 -14.94
N GLY A 151 5.50 19.42 -14.77
CA GLY A 151 6.21 20.12 -15.85
C GLY A 151 7.37 19.35 -16.48
N SER A 152 8.28 20.08 -17.13
CA SER A 152 9.60 19.56 -17.49
C SER A 152 10.50 19.49 -16.25
N THR A 153 11.22 18.39 -16.06
CA THR A 153 12.14 18.23 -14.92
C THR A 153 13.32 19.21 -14.95
N ARG A 154 13.78 19.68 -16.11
CA ARG A 154 14.84 20.70 -16.20
C ARG A 154 14.55 21.72 -17.29
N GLY A 155 14.78 22.99 -16.99
CA GLY A 155 14.78 24.07 -17.97
C GLY A 155 15.06 25.43 -17.34
N GLN A 156 15.81 26.27 -18.05
CA GLN A 156 15.93 27.70 -17.73
C GLN A 156 15.59 28.51 -18.97
N LEU A 157 14.72 29.50 -18.81
CA LEU A 157 14.29 30.39 -19.89
C LEU A 157 14.19 31.83 -19.41
N THR A 158 14.32 32.78 -20.34
CA THR A 158 14.02 34.20 -20.12
C THR A 158 13.06 34.67 -21.21
N GLY A 159 12.01 35.39 -20.83
CA GLY A 159 11.01 35.88 -21.77
C GLY A 159 10.07 36.94 -21.17
N PRO A 160 9.08 37.40 -21.93
CA PRO A 160 8.01 38.27 -21.43
C PRO A 160 7.23 37.58 -20.31
N LEU A 161 6.81 38.35 -19.31
CA LEU A 161 5.89 37.87 -18.28
C LEU A 161 4.46 38.27 -18.66
N VAL A 162 3.53 37.32 -18.68
CA VAL A 162 2.14 37.54 -19.12
C VAL A 162 1.19 37.00 -18.07
N PHE A 163 0.27 37.82 -17.57
CA PHE A 163 -0.76 37.39 -16.64
C PHE A 163 -2.03 37.02 -17.40
N VAL A 164 -2.55 35.81 -17.17
CA VAL A 164 -3.67 35.24 -17.95
C VAL A 164 -4.83 34.77 -17.07
N GLY A 165 -5.15 35.50 -15.99
CA GLY A 165 -6.29 35.19 -15.14
C GLY A 165 -6.25 33.75 -14.63
N TYR A 166 -7.27 32.96 -14.96
CA TYR A 166 -7.36 31.54 -14.60
C TYR A 166 -6.79 30.60 -15.70
N GLY A 167 -6.26 31.12 -16.80
CA GLY A 167 -5.69 30.37 -17.93
C GLY A 167 -6.72 29.55 -18.74
N ILE A 168 -8.00 29.91 -18.67
CA ILE A 168 -9.14 29.17 -19.23
C ILE A 168 -9.47 29.67 -20.64
N THR A 169 -9.55 28.76 -21.61
CA THR A 169 -10.23 28.99 -22.89
C THR A 169 -11.47 28.08 -22.95
N ALA A 170 -12.66 28.65 -22.78
CA ALA A 170 -13.93 27.93 -22.70
C ALA A 170 -15.06 28.61 -23.52
N PRO A 171 -15.05 28.50 -24.87
CA PRO A 171 -16.02 29.17 -25.73
C PRO A 171 -17.49 28.83 -25.42
N LYS A 172 -17.79 27.58 -25.00
CA LYS A 172 -19.14 27.16 -24.58
C LYS A 172 -19.67 27.88 -23.34
N LEU A 173 -18.79 28.47 -22.53
CA LEU A 173 -19.15 29.25 -21.34
C LEU A 173 -19.08 30.76 -21.60
N GLY A 174 -18.60 31.21 -22.77
CA GLY A 174 -18.36 32.62 -23.05
C GLY A 174 -17.23 33.21 -22.20
N TYR A 175 -16.11 32.49 -22.07
CA TYR A 175 -14.93 32.91 -21.32
C TYR A 175 -13.63 32.47 -22.02
N ASP A 176 -12.68 33.37 -22.17
CA ASP A 176 -11.34 33.04 -22.70
C ASP A 176 -10.28 34.03 -22.18
N ASP A 177 -9.49 33.61 -21.20
CA ASP A 177 -8.40 34.39 -20.61
C ASP A 177 -7.29 34.76 -21.62
N TYR A 178 -7.22 34.08 -22.77
CA TYR A 178 -6.23 34.35 -23.82
C TYR A 178 -6.76 35.25 -24.96
N ALA A 179 -8.02 35.71 -24.88
CA ALA A 179 -8.61 36.56 -25.91
C ALA A 179 -7.82 37.88 -26.09
N GLY A 180 -7.14 38.03 -27.23
CA GLY A 180 -6.27 39.18 -27.52
C GLY A 180 -4.89 39.16 -26.86
N ILE A 181 -4.52 38.06 -26.19
CA ILE A 181 -3.23 37.92 -25.50
C ILE A 181 -2.25 37.13 -26.38
N ASN A 182 -1.08 37.73 -26.65
CA ASN A 182 0.05 36.99 -27.22
C ASN A 182 0.90 36.38 -26.10
N ALA A 183 0.89 35.05 -25.98
CA ALA A 183 1.71 34.30 -25.02
C ALA A 183 2.90 33.57 -25.69
N GLN A 184 3.17 33.81 -26.98
CA GLN A 184 4.25 33.15 -27.71
C GLN A 184 5.63 33.46 -27.11
N GLY A 185 6.33 32.43 -26.64
CA GLY A 185 7.63 32.57 -25.96
C GLY A 185 7.55 33.11 -24.52
N ALA A 186 6.34 33.31 -23.98
CA ALA A 186 6.15 33.93 -22.68
C ALA A 186 6.23 32.94 -21.51
N ILE A 187 6.53 33.47 -20.34
CA ILE A 187 6.23 32.84 -19.05
C ILE A 187 4.83 33.34 -18.66
N VAL A 188 3.86 32.43 -18.53
CA VAL A 188 2.47 32.81 -18.17
C VAL A 188 2.19 32.60 -16.69
N VAL A 189 1.51 33.56 -16.06
CA VAL A 189 1.07 33.53 -14.65
C VAL A 189 -0.42 33.21 -14.60
N VAL A 190 -0.78 32.16 -13.85
CA VAL A 190 -2.10 31.51 -13.88
C VAL A 190 -2.62 31.26 -12.46
N ILE A 191 -3.84 31.68 -12.16
CA ILE A 191 -4.54 31.39 -10.90
C ILE A 191 -5.11 29.96 -10.94
N ARG A 192 -5.04 29.22 -9.81
CA ARG A 192 -5.73 27.93 -9.64
C ARG A 192 -7.26 28.08 -9.67
N LYS A 193 -7.96 26.94 -9.76
CA LYS A 193 -9.43 26.85 -9.79
C LYS A 193 -10.03 27.64 -10.96
N GLU A 194 -11.21 28.22 -10.79
CA GLU A 194 -12.06 28.81 -11.83
C GLU A 194 -12.78 30.03 -11.23
N PRO A 195 -13.23 31.00 -12.05
CA PRO A 195 -14.04 32.12 -11.56
C PRO A 195 -15.28 31.65 -10.78
N GLN A 196 -15.60 32.39 -9.72
CA GLN A 196 -16.76 32.16 -8.86
C GLN A 196 -16.82 30.76 -8.23
N SER A 197 -15.69 30.11 -7.93
CA SER A 197 -15.66 28.71 -7.44
C SER A 197 -16.37 28.46 -6.09
N ALA A 198 -16.84 29.52 -5.41
CA ALA A 198 -17.65 29.46 -4.20
C ALA A 198 -19.15 29.76 -4.42
N ASP A 199 -19.57 30.14 -5.64
CA ASP A 199 -20.98 30.41 -5.98
C ASP A 199 -21.66 29.13 -6.51
N PRO A 200 -22.71 28.62 -5.84
CA PRO A 200 -23.51 27.50 -6.36
C PRO A 200 -24.13 27.74 -7.74
N ASN A 201 -24.23 29.00 -8.19
CA ASN A 201 -24.80 29.41 -9.47
C ASN A 201 -23.74 29.70 -10.55
N SER A 202 -22.45 29.52 -10.25
CA SER A 202 -21.37 29.74 -11.22
C SER A 202 -21.59 28.93 -12.50
N ARG A 203 -21.38 29.58 -13.66
CA ARG A 203 -21.41 28.90 -14.96
C ARG A 203 -20.30 27.84 -15.11
N PHE A 204 -19.34 27.78 -14.17
CA PHE A 204 -18.33 26.74 -14.05
C PHE A 204 -18.80 25.56 -13.17
N ASP A 205 -20.03 25.09 -13.39
CA ASP A 205 -20.65 23.96 -12.65
C ASP A 205 -20.85 24.20 -11.13
N GLY A 206 -21.15 25.45 -10.77
CA GLY A 206 -21.41 25.89 -9.40
C GLY A 206 -20.16 25.81 -8.52
N THR A 207 -20.28 25.13 -7.37
CA THR A 207 -19.16 24.86 -6.45
C THR A 207 -18.35 23.60 -6.82
N ARG A 208 -18.73 22.87 -7.88
CA ARG A 208 -17.92 21.77 -8.41
C ARG A 208 -16.84 22.32 -9.34
N HIS A 209 -15.78 21.56 -9.55
CA HIS A 209 -14.72 21.94 -10.47
C HIS A 209 -14.98 21.37 -11.85
N THR A 210 -15.03 22.21 -12.88
CA THR A 210 -14.98 21.72 -14.26
C THR A 210 -13.56 21.27 -14.60
N ARG A 211 -13.40 20.61 -15.75
CA ARG A 211 -12.09 20.27 -16.32
C ARG A 211 -11.11 21.47 -16.42
N HIS A 212 -11.61 22.70 -16.45
CA HIS A 212 -10.80 23.91 -16.59
C HIS A 212 -10.12 24.35 -15.29
N ALA A 213 -10.49 23.80 -14.13
CA ALA A 213 -9.77 23.94 -12.86
C ALA A 213 -8.43 23.19 -12.83
N PHE A 214 -8.31 22.07 -13.56
CA PHE A 214 -7.19 21.13 -13.43
C PHE A 214 -5.89 21.65 -14.06
N PHE A 215 -4.77 21.46 -13.35
CA PHE A 215 -3.42 21.85 -13.76
C PHE A 215 -3.09 21.42 -15.19
N ASN A 216 -3.26 20.12 -15.49
CA ASN A 216 -2.99 19.55 -16.82
C ASN A 216 -3.81 20.23 -17.94
N THR A 217 -5.05 20.63 -17.69
CA THR A 217 -5.86 21.38 -18.66
C THR A 217 -5.31 22.79 -18.87
N LYS A 218 -4.94 23.49 -17.78
CA LYS A 218 -4.36 24.85 -17.84
C LYS A 218 -2.99 24.87 -18.53
N ILE A 219 -2.09 23.94 -18.19
CA ILE A 219 -0.76 23.77 -18.83
C ILE A 219 -0.94 23.46 -20.33
N LYS A 220 -1.78 22.49 -20.69
CA LYS A 220 -2.09 22.19 -22.10
C LYS A 220 -2.83 23.34 -22.82
N ASN A 221 -3.38 24.33 -22.11
CA ASN A 221 -3.92 25.55 -22.70
C ASN A 221 -2.82 26.59 -22.96
N ALA A 222 -1.94 26.82 -21.98
CA ALA A 222 -0.77 27.68 -22.11
C ALA A 222 0.14 27.28 -23.28
N ILE A 223 0.47 25.98 -23.40
CA ILE A 223 1.27 25.44 -24.51
C ILE A 223 0.60 25.72 -25.87
N ARG A 224 -0.73 25.56 -25.98
CA ARG A 224 -1.49 25.82 -27.22
C ARG A 224 -1.54 27.31 -27.60
N HIS A 225 -1.30 28.21 -26.66
CA HIS A 225 -1.16 29.65 -26.89
C HIS A 225 0.31 30.12 -26.97
N GLY A 226 1.26 29.17 -27.07
CA GLY A 226 2.68 29.45 -27.32
C GLY A 226 3.54 29.71 -26.07
N ALA A 227 2.99 29.55 -24.87
CA ALA A 227 3.73 29.75 -23.63
C ALA A 227 4.90 28.77 -23.49
N SER A 228 6.04 29.27 -22.99
CA SER A 228 7.27 28.50 -22.79
C SER A 228 7.53 28.13 -21.32
N ALA A 229 6.74 28.63 -20.37
CA ALA A 229 6.61 28.13 -19.01
C ALA A 229 5.31 28.60 -18.34
N VAL A 230 4.91 27.92 -17.25
CA VAL A 230 3.74 28.28 -16.43
C VAL A 230 4.15 28.55 -14.98
N ILE A 231 3.72 29.68 -14.46
CA ILE A 231 3.72 29.99 -13.02
C ILE A 231 2.28 29.84 -12.51
N PHE A 232 2.09 28.95 -11.54
CA PHE A 232 0.83 28.86 -10.81
C PHE A 232 0.84 29.71 -9.55
N VAL A 233 -0.32 30.30 -9.28
CA VAL A 233 -0.62 31.03 -8.05
C VAL A 233 -1.79 30.33 -7.37
N ASN A 234 -1.61 29.98 -6.09
CA ASN A 234 -2.65 29.30 -5.33
C ASN A 234 -3.82 30.26 -5.00
N ASP A 235 -5.04 29.73 -4.93
CA ASP A 235 -6.23 30.50 -4.56
C ASP A 235 -6.41 30.55 -3.02
N PRO A 236 -7.14 31.54 -2.46
CA PRO A 236 -7.26 31.69 -1.01
C PRO A 236 -7.87 30.48 -0.29
N ALA A 237 -8.85 29.80 -0.89
CA ALA A 237 -9.54 28.69 -0.25
C ALA A 237 -8.65 27.43 -0.19
N SER A 238 -7.91 27.12 -1.26
CA SER A 238 -6.90 26.06 -1.25
C SER A 238 -5.74 26.35 -0.29
N ILE A 239 -5.39 27.63 -0.07
CA ILE A 239 -4.41 28.03 0.96
C ILE A 239 -4.97 27.75 2.36
N GLU A 240 -6.19 28.20 2.65
CA GLU A 240 -6.84 28.01 3.96
C GLU A 240 -6.98 26.51 4.31
N ILE A 241 -7.45 25.70 3.36
CA ILE A 241 -7.55 24.24 3.52
C ILE A 241 -6.18 23.61 3.79
N GLY A 242 -5.17 23.86 2.95
CA GLY A 242 -3.84 23.26 3.11
C GLY A 242 -3.13 23.70 4.40
N VAL A 243 -3.35 24.93 4.86
CA VAL A 243 -2.84 25.41 6.15
C VAL A 243 -3.57 24.75 7.31
N GLN A 244 -4.90 24.55 7.24
CA GLN A 244 -5.65 23.85 8.28
C GLN A 244 -5.27 22.36 8.36
N GLU A 245 -5.10 21.68 7.22
CA GLU A 245 -4.64 20.29 7.16
C GLU A 245 -3.27 20.12 7.81
N GLN A 246 -2.29 20.96 7.46
CA GLN A 246 -0.96 20.92 8.08
C GLN A 246 -0.99 21.30 9.57
N SER A 247 -1.88 22.21 9.99
CA SER A 247 -2.08 22.55 11.41
C SER A 247 -2.61 21.35 12.20
N ASN A 248 -3.60 20.64 11.65
CA ASN A 248 -4.17 19.44 12.28
C ASN A 248 -3.10 18.33 12.45
N ARG A 249 -2.17 18.19 11.48
CA ARG A 249 -1.05 17.23 11.56
C ARG A 249 -0.04 17.62 12.63
N ILE A 250 0.36 18.89 12.69
CA ILE A 250 1.24 19.43 13.74
C ILE A 250 0.64 19.20 15.12
N ASP A 251 -0.65 19.51 15.31
CA ASP A 251 -1.36 19.30 16.58
C ASP A 251 -1.46 17.82 16.98
N ALA A 252 -1.55 16.91 16.01
CA ALA A 252 -1.57 15.47 16.26
C ALA A 252 -0.20 14.96 16.75
N GLU A 253 0.89 15.30 16.05
CA GLU A 253 2.24 14.92 16.47
C GLU A 253 2.66 15.62 17.78
N ARG A 254 2.24 16.88 18.02
CA ARG A 254 2.43 17.56 19.30
C ARG A 254 1.76 16.81 20.46
N LYS A 255 0.51 16.34 20.30
CA LYS A 255 -0.18 15.49 21.30
C LYS A 255 0.54 14.15 21.52
N ARG A 256 1.00 13.52 20.43
CA ARG A 256 1.76 12.26 20.47
C ARG A 256 3.07 12.41 21.24
N LYS A 257 3.79 13.52 21.04
CA LYS A 257 5.00 13.84 21.81
C LYS A 257 4.69 13.99 23.30
N VAL A 258 3.66 14.76 23.67
CA VAL A 258 3.24 14.93 25.07
C VAL A 258 2.94 13.58 25.72
N ALA A 259 2.22 12.68 25.04
CA ALA A 259 1.94 11.34 25.57
C ALA A 259 3.21 10.46 25.76
N ILE A 260 4.30 10.75 25.06
CA ILE A 260 5.61 10.10 25.25
C ILE A 260 6.40 10.79 26.38
N ASP A 261 6.37 12.12 26.47
CA ASP A 261 6.97 12.88 27.57
C ASP A 261 6.33 12.49 28.94
N GLU A 262 5.02 12.24 28.96
CA GLU A 262 4.29 11.71 30.12
C GLU A 262 4.71 10.27 30.49
N GLN A 263 4.93 9.40 29.50
CA GLN A 263 5.47 8.05 29.73
C GLN A 263 6.90 8.10 30.30
N ILE A 264 7.74 9.00 29.78
CA ILE A 264 9.11 9.26 30.29
C ILE A 264 9.08 9.67 31.76
N ALA A 265 8.14 10.54 32.13
CA ALA A 265 7.95 11.01 33.52
C ALA A 265 7.40 9.91 34.44
N ALA A 266 6.60 8.98 33.93
CA ALA A 266 6.06 7.85 34.68
C ALA A 266 7.04 6.68 34.88
N LEU A 267 8.15 6.63 34.13
CA LEU A 267 9.15 5.56 34.27
C LEU A 267 9.93 5.65 35.59
N PRO A 268 10.10 4.54 36.34
CA PRO A 268 10.89 4.53 37.57
C PRO A 268 12.36 4.83 37.29
N GLU A 269 13.08 5.34 38.29
CA GLU A 269 14.43 5.90 38.14
C GLU A 269 15.40 4.99 37.37
N GLY A 270 15.45 3.70 37.75
CA GLY A 270 16.31 2.68 37.13
C GLY A 270 15.91 2.19 35.73
N ALA A 271 14.80 2.64 35.14
CA ALA A 271 14.37 2.24 33.79
C ALA A 271 15.10 3.01 32.67
N VAL A 272 16.45 3.00 32.71
CA VAL A 272 17.33 3.82 31.86
C VAL A 272 17.06 3.61 30.37
N ASN A 273 17.16 2.36 29.89
CA ASN A 273 17.02 2.04 28.46
C ASN A 273 15.64 2.41 27.90
N ASN A 274 14.58 2.25 28.70
CA ASN A 274 13.22 2.64 28.30
C ASN A 274 13.12 4.18 28.19
N ARG A 275 13.74 4.91 29.13
CA ARG A 275 13.77 6.37 29.14
C ARG A 275 14.53 6.92 27.94
N GLU A 276 15.66 6.30 27.61
CA GLU A 276 16.48 6.59 26.42
C GLU A 276 15.67 6.37 25.13
N THR A 277 15.12 5.17 24.94
CA THR A 277 14.29 4.81 23.76
C THR A 277 13.09 5.75 23.56
N LEU A 278 12.39 6.13 24.64
CA LEU A 278 11.28 7.08 24.55
C LEU A 278 11.76 8.51 24.27
N SER A 279 12.92 8.92 24.79
CA SER A 279 13.49 10.25 24.54
C SER A 279 13.92 10.41 23.08
N GLU A 280 14.49 9.37 22.48
CA GLU A 280 14.79 9.34 21.03
C GLU A 280 13.51 9.46 20.19
N LYS A 281 12.44 8.73 20.55
CA LYS A 281 11.13 8.88 19.89
C LYS A 281 10.58 10.32 20.01
N ALA A 282 10.64 10.92 21.20
CA ALA A 282 10.19 12.30 21.42
C ALA A 282 11.00 13.33 20.62
N ALA A 283 12.32 13.15 20.50
CA ALA A 283 13.18 13.99 19.68
C ALA A 283 12.90 13.84 18.16
N GLY A 284 12.64 12.62 17.69
CA GLY A 284 12.23 12.37 16.30
C GLY A 284 10.92 13.03 15.93
N ILE A 285 9.93 13.05 16.86
CA ILE A 285 8.66 13.75 16.66
C ILE A 285 8.86 15.27 16.64
N GLU A 286 9.68 15.84 17.54
CA GLU A 286 9.97 17.29 17.53
C GLU A 286 10.64 17.74 16.21
N ALA A 287 11.58 16.94 15.68
CA ALA A 287 12.19 17.18 14.37
C ALA A 287 11.16 17.12 13.22
N MET A 288 10.21 16.19 13.29
CA MET A 288 9.12 16.09 12.30
C MET A 288 8.18 17.30 12.36
N ILE A 289 7.83 17.76 13.57
CA ILE A 289 7.02 18.97 13.79
C ILE A 289 7.71 20.20 13.17
N GLY A 290 9.01 20.39 13.43
CA GLY A 290 9.78 21.49 12.84
C GLY A 290 9.78 21.47 11.30
N SER A 291 9.81 20.29 10.69
CA SER A 291 9.66 20.12 9.23
C SER A 291 8.26 20.51 8.75
N MET A 292 7.20 20.05 9.43
CA MET A 292 5.82 20.43 9.11
C MET A 292 5.56 21.93 9.28
N GLU A 293 6.19 22.62 10.23
CA GLU A 293 6.06 24.06 10.39
C GLU A 293 6.71 24.86 9.25
N VAL A 294 7.79 24.35 8.64
CA VAL A 294 8.33 24.91 7.39
C VAL A 294 7.34 24.71 6.24
N GLU A 295 6.72 23.53 6.13
CA GLU A 295 5.66 23.27 5.13
C GLU A 295 4.44 24.18 5.32
N GLN A 296 3.99 24.39 6.56
CA GLN A 296 2.85 25.23 6.91
C GLN A 296 3.12 26.70 6.53
N ASN A 297 4.34 27.21 6.77
CA ASN A 297 4.72 28.56 6.40
C ASN A 297 4.83 28.76 4.87
N ARG A 298 5.30 27.74 4.14
CA ARG A 298 5.27 27.69 2.67
C ARG A 298 3.82 27.70 2.14
N ALA A 299 2.94 26.88 2.72
CA ALA A 299 1.53 26.80 2.36
C ALA A 299 0.78 28.11 2.62
N ARG A 300 1.03 28.79 3.76
CA ARG A 300 0.47 30.12 4.10
C ARG A 300 0.71 31.18 3.02
N ARG A 301 1.81 31.10 2.27
CA ARG A 301 2.14 32.02 1.16
C ARG A 301 1.63 31.56 -0.20
N GLY A 302 0.93 30.42 -0.27
CA GLY A 302 0.40 29.87 -1.51
C GLY A 302 1.44 29.17 -2.40
N VAL A 303 2.56 28.72 -1.83
CA VAL A 303 3.54 27.89 -2.54
C VAL A 303 3.20 26.41 -2.32
N MET A 304 2.84 25.74 -3.40
CA MET A 304 2.50 24.31 -3.43
C MET A 304 3.74 23.42 -3.19
N SER A 305 3.53 22.15 -2.84
CA SER A 305 4.61 21.14 -2.89
C SER A 305 4.89 20.67 -4.32
N ILE A 306 6.06 20.06 -4.56
CA ILE A 306 6.53 19.64 -5.88
C ILE A 306 5.51 18.75 -6.62
N SER A 307 4.87 17.82 -5.89
CA SER A 307 3.92 16.84 -6.42
C SER A 307 2.44 17.22 -6.23
N GLU A 308 2.11 18.38 -5.66
CA GLU A 308 0.71 18.80 -5.43
C GLU A 308 -0.09 18.98 -6.73
N ALA A 309 0.61 19.27 -7.83
CA ALA A 309 0.02 19.35 -9.17
C ALA A 309 -0.11 17.98 -9.89
N GLY A 310 0.28 16.90 -9.20
CA GLY A 310 0.56 15.59 -9.76
C GLY A 310 1.97 15.51 -10.36
N ASP A 311 2.51 14.30 -10.45
CA ASP A 311 3.71 14.04 -11.25
C ASP A 311 3.36 13.95 -12.74
N ARG A 312 4.32 14.24 -13.61
CA ARG A 312 4.19 13.95 -15.05
C ARG A 312 4.08 12.43 -15.24
N PRO A 313 3.06 11.91 -15.97
CA PRO A 313 3.00 10.51 -16.36
C PRO A 313 4.25 10.09 -17.13
N GLU A 314 4.67 8.83 -16.98
CA GLU A 314 5.78 8.30 -17.76
C GLU A 314 5.54 8.45 -19.27
N VAL A 315 6.61 8.72 -20.02
CA VAL A 315 6.51 9.06 -21.43
C VAL A 315 6.15 7.82 -22.25
N ILE A 316 4.87 7.68 -22.58
CA ILE A 316 4.40 6.67 -23.53
C ILE A 316 5.18 6.83 -24.85
N PRO A 317 5.88 5.80 -25.34
CA PRO A 317 6.64 5.89 -26.57
C PRO A 317 5.76 6.29 -27.76
N GLY A 318 5.94 7.51 -28.27
CA GLY A 318 5.23 8.04 -29.42
C GLY A 318 4.38 9.30 -29.19
N ASP A 319 4.18 9.76 -27.95
CA ASP A 319 3.48 11.04 -27.67
C ASP A 319 4.46 12.17 -27.30
N PRO A 320 4.83 13.06 -28.24
CA PRO A 320 5.73 14.19 -27.99
C PRO A 320 4.99 15.34 -27.30
N VAL A 321 4.46 15.11 -26.09
CA VAL A 321 3.96 16.19 -25.24
C VAL A 321 5.14 17.09 -24.84
N THR A 322 5.26 18.24 -25.50
CA THR A 322 6.23 19.29 -25.19
C THR A 322 6.03 19.76 -23.75
N ALA A 323 6.85 19.23 -22.84
CA ALA A 323 6.86 19.67 -21.45
C ALA A 323 7.61 20.99 -21.34
N ILE A 324 6.98 21.95 -20.66
CA ILE A 324 7.55 23.26 -20.33
C ILE A 324 7.79 23.35 -18.82
N PRO A 325 8.69 24.22 -18.33
CA PRO A 325 8.86 24.44 -16.90
C PRO A 325 7.56 24.90 -16.24
N VAL A 326 7.27 24.33 -15.07
CA VAL A 326 6.12 24.70 -14.25
C VAL A 326 6.59 24.94 -12.82
N ALA A 327 6.15 26.03 -12.20
CA ALA A 327 6.45 26.36 -10.81
C ALA A 327 5.22 26.94 -10.09
N SER A 328 5.13 26.72 -8.77
CA SER A 328 4.30 27.52 -7.87
C SER A 328 5.11 28.73 -7.42
N VAL A 329 4.49 29.92 -7.35
CA VAL A 329 5.13 31.13 -6.81
C VAL A 329 4.23 31.77 -5.76
N ALA A 330 4.87 32.33 -4.73
CA ALA A 330 4.20 32.93 -3.59
C ALA A 330 3.27 34.07 -4.00
N ARG A 331 2.10 34.09 -3.37
CA ARG A 331 0.94 34.89 -3.78
C ARG A 331 1.16 36.40 -3.56
N ASP A 332 1.94 36.74 -2.55
CA ASP A 332 2.47 38.08 -2.25
C ASP A 332 3.48 38.58 -3.29
N ILE A 333 4.35 37.71 -3.79
CA ILE A 333 5.32 38.05 -4.85
C ILE A 333 4.62 38.38 -6.16
N ILE A 334 3.63 37.57 -6.56
CA ILE A 334 2.83 37.85 -7.76
C ILE A 334 1.98 39.11 -7.58
N ASP A 335 1.41 39.33 -6.39
CA ASP A 335 0.70 40.56 -6.06
C ASP A 335 1.60 41.82 -6.16
N ALA A 336 2.85 41.76 -5.70
CA ALA A 336 3.82 42.85 -5.85
C ALA A 336 4.16 43.13 -7.33
N ILE A 337 4.37 42.07 -8.14
CA ILE A 337 4.59 42.18 -9.58
C ILE A 337 3.38 42.84 -10.27
N LEU A 338 2.16 42.40 -9.96
CA LEU A 338 0.92 42.93 -10.54
C LEU A 338 0.66 44.38 -10.10
N LYS A 339 0.89 44.74 -8.83
CA LYS A 339 0.76 46.12 -8.35
C LYS A 339 1.64 47.09 -9.14
N ARG A 340 2.93 46.79 -9.32
CA ARG A 340 3.86 47.65 -10.08
C ARG A 340 3.62 47.61 -11.59
N SER A 341 3.11 46.51 -12.15
CA SER A 341 2.94 46.33 -13.61
C SER A 341 1.54 46.63 -14.16
N LYS A 342 0.52 46.69 -13.29
CA LYS A 342 -0.91 46.84 -13.64
C LYS A 342 -1.65 47.88 -12.79
N GLY A 343 -1.07 48.31 -11.66
CA GLY A 343 -1.75 49.20 -10.70
C GLY A 343 -2.88 48.53 -9.92
N LYS A 344 -3.02 47.20 -9.98
CA LYS A 344 -4.01 46.40 -9.26
C LYS A 344 -3.35 45.32 -8.42
N SER A 345 -3.93 45.00 -7.26
CA SER A 345 -3.61 43.79 -6.50
C SER A 345 -4.20 42.53 -7.16
N LEU A 346 -3.64 41.36 -6.83
CA LEU A 346 -4.18 40.07 -7.27
C LEU A 346 -5.64 39.88 -6.80
N ALA A 347 -5.93 40.24 -5.55
CA ALA A 347 -7.29 40.18 -4.98
C ALA A 347 -8.29 41.13 -5.68
N GLN A 348 -7.85 42.30 -6.14
CA GLN A 348 -8.69 43.20 -6.94
C GLN A 348 -8.99 42.62 -8.33
N ILE A 349 -8.04 41.86 -8.90
CA ILE A 349 -8.19 41.19 -10.20
C ILE A 349 -9.18 40.03 -10.08
N GLU A 350 -9.00 39.14 -9.11
CA GLU A 350 -9.93 38.03 -8.82
C GLU A 350 -11.34 38.57 -8.55
N SER A 351 -11.49 39.55 -7.65
CA SER A 351 -12.79 40.20 -7.36
C SER A 351 -13.44 40.81 -8.61
N SER A 352 -12.64 41.37 -9.52
CA SER A 352 -13.13 41.92 -10.80
C SER A 352 -13.55 40.84 -11.78
N ILE A 353 -12.84 39.71 -11.83
CA ILE A 353 -13.20 38.56 -12.68
C ILE A 353 -14.47 37.90 -12.16
N ASP A 354 -14.58 37.67 -10.85
CA ASP A 354 -15.76 37.03 -10.22
C ASP A 354 -17.01 37.91 -10.29
N ALA A 355 -16.88 39.23 -10.13
CA ALA A 355 -18.02 40.14 -10.21
C ALA A 355 -18.52 40.39 -11.65
N THR A 356 -17.70 40.16 -12.68
CA THR A 356 -18.05 40.50 -14.08
C THR A 356 -18.07 39.31 -15.04
N LEU A 357 -17.51 38.17 -14.64
CA LEU A 357 -17.26 37.00 -15.49
C LEU A 357 -16.49 37.33 -16.78
N ARG A 358 -15.59 38.32 -16.73
CA ARG A 358 -14.70 38.74 -17.82
C ARG A 358 -13.23 38.62 -17.39
N PRO A 359 -12.32 38.16 -18.28
CA PRO A 359 -10.89 38.16 -18.00
C PRO A 359 -10.32 39.57 -17.76
N ASP A 360 -9.27 39.65 -16.94
CA ASP A 360 -8.43 40.84 -16.75
C ASP A 360 -6.95 40.53 -17.05
N SER A 361 -6.74 39.65 -18.03
CA SER A 361 -5.45 39.23 -18.57
C SER A 361 -4.68 40.38 -19.24
N GLN A 362 -3.35 40.33 -19.21
CA GLN A 362 -2.49 41.24 -19.97
C GLN A 362 -1.03 40.73 -20.10
N VAL A 363 -0.35 41.16 -21.16
CA VAL A 363 1.12 41.17 -21.22
C VAL A 363 1.63 42.23 -20.24
N LEU A 364 2.62 41.91 -19.40
CA LEU A 364 3.21 42.88 -18.48
C LEU A 364 4.25 43.73 -19.22
N ALA A 365 3.83 44.92 -19.66
CA ALA A 365 4.68 45.84 -20.41
C ALA A 365 5.97 46.17 -19.64
N ASN A 366 7.10 46.17 -20.34
CA ASN A 366 8.43 46.44 -19.79
C ASN A 366 8.90 45.48 -18.68
N VAL A 367 8.27 44.31 -18.53
CA VAL A 367 8.66 43.25 -17.59
C VAL A 367 9.23 42.05 -18.32
N SER A 368 10.42 41.61 -17.91
CA SER A 368 11.01 40.34 -18.31
C SER A 368 11.21 39.45 -17.10
N ALA A 369 11.05 38.14 -17.28
CA ALA A 369 11.25 37.15 -16.24
C ALA A 369 12.23 36.08 -16.71
N THR A 370 13.12 35.65 -15.81
CA THR A 370 13.93 34.44 -15.95
C THR A 370 13.39 33.41 -14.98
N LEU A 371 12.92 32.25 -15.46
CA LEU A 371 12.53 31.12 -14.62
C LEU A 371 13.54 29.98 -14.80
N GLY A 372 14.09 29.47 -13.70
CA GLY A 372 14.81 28.21 -13.64
C GLY A 372 14.01 27.14 -12.92
N VAL A 373 14.03 25.92 -13.46
CA VAL A 373 13.56 24.69 -12.85
C VAL A 373 14.64 23.62 -13.02
N ASP A 374 15.01 22.97 -11.92
CA ASP A 374 15.80 21.74 -11.89
C ASP A 374 15.17 20.80 -10.84
N LEU A 375 14.58 19.71 -11.30
CA LEU A 375 14.04 18.61 -10.51
C LEU A 375 14.90 17.37 -10.73
N LYS A 376 15.22 16.70 -9.63
CA LYS A 376 15.86 15.39 -9.60
C LYS A 376 14.80 14.35 -9.28
N GLU A 377 15.02 13.11 -9.72
CA GLU A 377 14.20 12.01 -9.23
C GLU A 377 14.56 11.73 -7.77
N SER A 378 13.54 11.65 -6.91
CA SER A 378 13.74 11.15 -5.55
C SER A 378 13.83 9.63 -5.66
N LEU A 379 15.05 9.10 -5.58
CA LEU A 379 15.34 7.67 -5.68
C LEU A 379 15.80 7.15 -4.31
N ARG A 380 15.21 6.04 -3.87
CA ARG A 380 15.60 5.32 -2.65
C ARG A 380 15.83 3.86 -2.98
N GLU A 381 16.90 3.28 -2.46
CA GLU A 381 17.12 1.84 -2.55
C GLU A 381 16.27 1.11 -1.51
N SER A 382 15.56 0.07 -1.95
CA SER A 382 14.92 -0.92 -1.10
C SER A 382 15.19 -2.31 -1.70
N PRO A 383 15.57 -3.34 -0.92
CA PRO A 383 15.91 -4.63 -1.48
C PRO A 383 14.72 -5.60 -1.55
N ASN A 384 14.64 -6.40 -2.62
CA ASN A 384 13.99 -7.70 -2.51
C ASN A 384 14.85 -8.61 -1.62
N VAL A 385 14.22 -9.40 -0.75
CA VAL A 385 14.89 -10.31 0.19
C VAL A 385 14.75 -11.75 -0.30
N ILE A 386 15.86 -12.41 -0.58
CA ILE A 386 15.89 -13.67 -1.34
C ILE A 386 16.63 -14.77 -0.56
N GLY A 387 15.92 -15.86 -0.32
CA GLY A 387 16.44 -17.08 0.30
C GLY A 387 16.18 -18.30 -0.60
N VAL A 388 17.18 -19.15 -0.81
CA VAL A 388 17.12 -20.26 -1.75
C VAL A 388 17.17 -21.61 -1.03
N LEU A 389 16.25 -22.51 -1.37
CA LEU A 389 16.37 -23.95 -1.10
C LEU A 389 16.96 -24.61 -2.36
N PRO A 390 18.23 -25.06 -2.35
CA PRO A 390 18.87 -25.62 -3.54
C PRO A 390 18.16 -26.87 -4.07
N GLY A 391 18.01 -26.98 -5.39
CA GLY A 391 17.42 -28.15 -6.03
C GLY A 391 18.34 -29.38 -6.00
N ARG A 392 17.76 -30.57 -6.22
CA ARG A 392 18.46 -31.86 -6.21
C ARG A 392 18.05 -32.74 -7.39
N GLY A 393 18.96 -33.59 -7.86
CA GLY A 393 18.66 -34.61 -8.88
C GLY A 393 18.31 -34.03 -10.26
N GLU A 394 17.46 -34.76 -11.00
CA GLU A 394 17.04 -34.45 -12.38
C GLU A 394 16.41 -33.06 -12.51
N LEU A 395 15.73 -32.58 -11.46
CA LEU A 395 14.97 -31.33 -11.45
C LEU A 395 15.75 -30.11 -10.91
N ALA A 396 17.01 -30.29 -10.47
CA ALA A 396 17.74 -29.31 -9.67
C ALA A 396 17.88 -27.91 -10.29
N ASN A 397 17.96 -27.83 -11.62
CA ASN A 397 18.20 -26.59 -12.36
C ASN A 397 16.93 -25.76 -12.60
N GLU A 398 15.75 -26.35 -12.43
CA GLU A 398 14.46 -25.68 -12.60
C GLU A 398 13.97 -25.07 -11.27
N THR A 399 13.21 -23.98 -11.36
CA THR A 399 12.87 -23.11 -10.23
C THR A 399 11.35 -23.09 -9.97
N VAL A 400 10.95 -23.23 -8.71
CA VAL A 400 9.67 -22.72 -8.20
C VAL A 400 9.96 -21.43 -7.42
N VAL A 401 9.18 -20.38 -7.65
CA VAL A 401 9.22 -19.17 -6.79
C VAL A 401 8.07 -19.24 -5.80
N VAL A 402 8.30 -18.82 -4.55
CA VAL A 402 7.26 -18.54 -3.56
C VAL A 402 7.53 -17.14 -3.03
N GLY A 403 6.53 -16.25 -3.00
CA GLY A 403 6.75 -14.86 -2.62
C GLY A 403 5.55 -14.18 -1.98
N ALA A 404 5.85 -13.05 -1.36
CA ALA A 404 4.93 -12.06 -0.78
C ALA A 404 5.69 -10.72 -0.76
N HIS A 405 5.00 -9.58 -0.83
CA HIS A 405 5.65 -8.31 -0.50
C HIS A 405 5.71 -8.11 1.01
N PHE A 406 6.68 -7.31 1.45
CA PHE A 406 6.87 -6.97 2.86
C PHE A 406 6.83 -5.46 3.14
N ASP A 407 6.71 -4.59 2.14
CA ASP A 407 6.35 -3.19 2.36
C ASP A 407 4.85 -3.01 2.67
N HIS A 408 4.50 -1.82 3.14
CA HIS A 408 3.12 -1.31 3.19
C HIS A 408 3.11 0.23 3.11
N VAL A 409 1.92 0.86 3.15
CA VAL A 409 1.74 2.32 2.97
C VAL A 409 2.30 3.22 4.10
N GLY A 410 2.96 2.69 5.12
CA GLY A 410 3.67 3.49 6.14
C GLY A 410 2.75 4.33 7.03
N MET A 411 2.96 5.65 7.03
CA MET A 411 2.10 6.63 7.71
C MET A 411 0.86 7.02 6.88
N GLY A 412 0.65 6.39 5.73
CA GLY A 412 -0.40 6.70 4.75
C GLY A 412 0.02 7.69 3.67
N GLY A 413 -0.96 8.30 2.99
CA GLY A 413 -0.74 9.16 1.83
C GLY A 413 -1.02 8.43 0.52
N ILE A 414 0.00 8.20 -0.32
CA ILE A 414 -0.14 7.36 -1.51
C ILE A 414 -0.48 5.92 -1.07
N GLY A 415 -1.38 5.25 -1.79
CA GLY A 415 -1.91 3.94 -1.43
C GLY A 415 -3.05 3.99 -0.41
N SER A 416 -2.93 4.79 0.66
CA SER A 416 -3.88 4.81 1.79
C SER A 416 -5.34 5.06 1.38
N LEU A 417 -6.25 4.24 1.93
CA LEU A 417 -7.70 4.41 1.82
C LEU A 417 -8.30 5.17 3.01
N ALA A 418 -7.48 5.72 3.92
CA ALA A 418 -7.86 6.56 5.05
C ALA A 418 -7.53 8.06 4.78
N PRO A 419 -8.24 8.74 3.85
CA PRO A 419 -7.91 10.11 3.44
C PRO A 419 -7.94 11.08 4.63
N GLY A 420 -6.98 12.01 4.65
CA GLY A 420 -6.81 12.97 5.75
C GLY A 420 -6.27 12.38 7.06
N THR A 421 -6.06 11.06 7.15
CA THR A 421 -5.49 10.40 8.32
C THR A 421 -3.98 10.26 8.18
N VAL A 422 -3.24 10.68 9.19
CA VAL A 422 -1.79 10.43 9.31
C VAL A 422 -1.59 9.60 10.57
N ALA A 423 -1.35 8.31 10.38
CA ALA A 423 -1.19 7.32 11.44
C ALA A 423 -0.48 6.09 10.86
N ILE A 424 0.15 5.28 11.71
CA ILE A 424 0.79 4.04 11.26
C ILE A 424 -0.28 3.12 10.67
N HIS A 425 -0.04 2.64 9.45
CA HIS A 425 -0.78 1.54 8.86
C HIS A 425 0.04 0.29 9.17
N ASN A 426 -0.37 -0.50 10.17
CA ASN A 426 0.42 -1.63 10.65
C ASN A 426 0.55 -2.74 9.59
N GLY A 427 -0.45 -2.90 8.73
CA GLY A 427 -0.39 -3.82 7.59
C GLY A 427 -0.21 -5.27 8.06
N ALA A 428 -1.08 -5.69 8.98
CA ALA A 428 -1.03 -7.00 9.62
C ALA A 428 -1.54 -8.13 8.72
N ASP A 429 -2.63 -7.90 7.97
CA ASP A 429 -3.00 -8.75 6.84
C ASP A 429 -2.14 -8.42 5.63
N ASP A 430 -1.88 -7.12 5.44
CA ASP A 430 -1.35 -6.52 4.22
C ASP A 430 0.06 -5.90 4.42
N ASN A 431 1.14 -6.59 4.12
CA ASN A 431 1.25 -8.02 3.83
C ASN A 431 2.23 -8.73 4.79
N ALA A 432 2.14 -8.37 6.07
CA ALA A 432 2.79 -9.15 7.13
C ALA A 432 2.28 -10.60 7.17
N SER A 433 0.98 -10.82 6.86
CA SER A 433 0.40 -12.17 6.83
C SER A 433 1.01 -13.06 5.76
N GLY A 434 1.12 -12.58 4.51
CA GLY A 434 1.72 -13.34 3.40
C GLY A 434 3.21 -13.52 3.57
N THR A 435 3.94 -12.51 4.08
CA THR A 435 5.36 -12.65 4.44
C THR A 435 5.56 -13.73 5.52
N ALA A 436 4.75 -13.75 6.58
CA ALA A 436 4.81 -14.78 7.61
C ALA A 436 4.45 -16.18 7.05
N THR A 437 3.40 -16.28 6.22
CA THR A 437 3.01 -17.53 5.55
C THR A 437 4.07 -18.02 4.56
N MET A 438 4.82 -17.12 3.90
CA MET A 438 5.98 -17.48 3.06
C MET A 438 7.09 -18.09 3.90
N LEU A 439 7.44 -17.47 5.04
CA LEU A 439 8.46 -18.00 5.96
C LEU A 439 8.05 -19.35 6.55
N ALA A 440 6.80 -19.50 6.97
CA ALA A 440 6.27 -20.78 7.46
C ALA A 440 6.17 -21.86 6.36
N THR A 441 5.92 -21.47 5.10
CA THR A 441 6.01 -22.36 3.93
C THR A 441 7.45 -22.80 3.70
N ALA A 442 8.43 -21.89 3.78
CA ALA A 442 9.84 -22.23 3.64
C ALA A 442 10.31 -23.25 4.68
N ASP A 443 9.89 -23.07 5.94
CA ASP A 443 10.16 -23.99 7.04
C ASP A 443 9.59 -25.41 6.76
N GLN A 444 8.33 -25.51 6.31
CA GLN A 444 7.79 -26.81 5.86
C GLN A 444 8.58 -27.39 4.68
N MET A 445 8.94 -26.58 3.67
CA MET A 445 9.61 -27.08 2.47
C MET A 445 11.03 -27.58 2.71
N VAL A 446 11.81 -26.91 3.58
CA VAL A 446 13.14 -27.40 4.01
C VAL A 446 13.03 -28.78 4.67
N ARG A 447 12.02 -29.00 5.52
CA ARG A 447 11.76 -30.30 6.17
C ARG A 447 11.31 -31.36 5.15
N ARG A 448 10.31 -31.03 4.32
CA ARG A 448 9.63 -31.97 3.40
C ARG A 448 10.51 -32.44 2.24
N LEU A 449 11.42 -31.59 1.74
CA LEU A 449 12.30 -31.95 0.61
C LEU A 449 13.65 -32.53 1.04
N LYS A 450 14.01 -32.46 2.33
CA LYS A 450 15.30 -32.90 2.89
C LYS A 450 15.77 -34.26 2.35
N ASP A 451 14.88 -35.24 2.32
CA ASP A 451 15.20 -36.63 1.96
C ASP A 451 14.64 -37.03 0.57
N VAL A 452 14.10 -36.08 -0.19
CA VAL A 452 13.62 -36.30 -1.57
C VAL A 452 14.79 -36.39 -2.53
N ALA A 453 14.86 -37.44 -3.36
CA ALA A 453 16.02 -37.71 -4.22
C ALA A 453 16.17 -36.72 -5.40
N SER A 454 15.06 -36.21 -5.94
CA SER A 454 15.04 -35.24 -7.03
C SER A 454 13.92 -34.23 -6.84
N HIS A 455 14.25 -32.95 -6.75
CA HIS A 455 13.31 -31.84 -6.60
C HIS A 455 13.88 -30.54 -7.18
N ARG A 456 12.99 -29.64 -7.57
CA ARG A 456 13.34 -28.30 -8.05
C ARG A 456 14.01 -27.47 -6.97
N ARG A 457 14.75 -26.44 -7.39
CA ARG A 457 15.11 -25.31 -6.52
C ARG A 457 13.82 -24.58 -6.14
N ILE A 458 13.71 -24.15 -4.88
CA ILE A 458 12.69 -23.18 -4.47
C ILE A 458 13.39 -21.87 -4.12
N VAL A 459 12.89 -20.75 -4.62
CA VAL A 459 13.37 -19.41 -4.29
C VAL A 459 12.25 -18.68 -3.56
N PHE A 460 12.50 -18.32 -2.30
CA PHE A 460 11.61 -17.55 -1.47
C PHE A 460 11.98 -16.06 -1.59
N ILE A 461 11.00 -15.21 -1.92
CA ILE A 461 11.23 -13.78 -2.19
C ILE A 461 10.26 -12.91 -1.40
N GLY A 462 10.79 -12.14 -0.46
CA GLY A 462 10.14 -10.94 0.05
C GLY A 462 10.30 -9.83 -0.99
N PHE A 463 9.21 -9.43 -1.66
CA PHE A 463 9.22 -8.33 -2.62
C PHE A 463 9.07 -6.96 -1.94
N THR A 464 9.56 -5.91 -2.58
CA THR A 464 9.44 -4.53 -2.08
C THR A 464 8.93 -3.55 -3.13
N GLY A 465 8.09 -2.60 -2.73
CA GLY A 465 7.49 -1.61 -3.61
C GLY A 465 6.28 -2.14 -4.39
N GLU A 466 5.58 -3.15 -3.86
CA GLU A 466 4.31 -3.63 -4.43
C GLU A 466 3.30 -2.47 -4.46
N GLU A 467 3.17 -1.80 -3.31
CA GLU A 467 2.33 -0.62 -3.00
C GLU A 467 2.46 0.56 -3.97
N ARG A 468 3.53 0.55 -4.76
CA ARG A 468 3.91 1.59 -5.72
C ARG A 468 4.00 1.06 -7.15
N GLY A 469 3.40 -0.11 -7.41
CA GLY A 469 3.22 -0.72 -8.72
C GLY A 469 4.14 -1.93 -8.98
N LEU A 470 4.09 -2.95 -8.13
CA LEU A 470 4.81 -4.24 -8.31
C LEU A 470 6.33 -4.11 -8.50
N LEU A 471 6.94 -3.05 -7.94
CA LEU A 471 8.29 -2.62 -8.35
C LEU A 471 9.36 -3.70 -8.11
N GLY A 472 9.24 -4.44 -7.00
CA GLY A 472 10.15 -5.51 -6.61
C GLY A 472 10.05 -6.74 -7.51
N SER A 473 8.85 -7.27 -7.75
CA SER A 473 8.67 -8.43 -8.64
C SER A 473 8.94 -8.08 -10.10
N LEU A 474 8.56 -6.89 -10.59
CA LEU A 474 8.96 -6.40 -11.92
C LEU A 474 10.48 -6.28 -12.05
N HIS A 475 11.19 -5.84 -11.00
CA HIS A 475 12.65 -5.82 -11.00
C HIS A 475 13.22 -7.24 -11.01
N TYR A 476 12.74 -8.14 -10.15
CA TYR A 476 13.23 -9.53 -10.12
C TYR A 476 13.02 -10.23 -11.47
N VAL A 477 11.86 -10.09 -12.09
CA VAL A 477 11.56 -10.70 -13.40
C VAL A 477 12.46 -10.17 -14.52
N ARG A 478 12.89 -8.90 -14.45
CA ARG A 478 13.83 -8.29 -15.42
C ARG A 478 15.30 -8.69 -15.17
N TYR A 479 15.67 -8.90 -13.90
CA TYR A 479 17.05 -9.16 -13.48
C TYR A 479 17.16 -10.38 -12.52
N PRO A 480 16.64 -11.57 -12.90
CA PRO A 480 16.43 -12.65 -11.95
C PRO A 480 17.75 -13.35 -11.58
N ARG A 481 17.82 -13.90 -10.37
CA ARG A 481 19.04 -14.60 -9.90
C ARG A 481 19.37 -15.84 -10.73
N PHE A 482 18.34 -16.47 -11.28
CA PHE A 482 18.41 -17.63 -12.16
C PHE A 482 17.57 -17.31 -13.40
N PRO A 483 17.91 -17.82 -14.60
CA PRO A 483 17.19 -17.48 -15.84
C PRO A 483 15.67 -17.62 -15.68
N ILE A 484 14.89 -16.65 -16.14
CA ILE A 484 13.43 -16.66 -15.94
C ILE A 484 12.78 -17.88 -16.59
N GLU A 485 13.38 -18.38 -17.66
CA GLU A 485 13.05 -19.61 -18.39
C GLU A 485 13.30 -20.89 -17.56
N SER A 486 14.06 -20.80 -16.47
CA SER A 486 14.16 -21.88 -15.46
C SER A 486 12.93 -21.94 -14.54
N THR A 487 12.16 -20.86 -14.44
CA THR A 487 11.00 -20.78 -13.54
C THR A 487 9.80 -21.50 -14.14
N VAL A 488 9.26 -22.46 -13.40
CA VAL A 488 8.18 -23.35 -13.86
C VAL A 488 6.82 -22.98 -13.28
N ALA A 489 6.84 -22.29 -12.14
CA ALA A 489 5.68 -21.70 -11.49
C ALA A 489 6.14 -20.65 -10.47
N MET A 490 5.26 -19.70 -10.16
CA MET A 490 5.38 -18.82 -9.00
C MET A 490 4.12 -18.90 -8.14
N ILE A 491 4.29 -19.05 -6.82
CA ILE A 491 3.22 -18.94 -5.83
C ILE A 491 3.33 -17.59 -5.14
N ASN A 492 2.22 -16.86 -5.06
CA ASN A 492 2.11 -15.60 -4.34
C ASN A 492 1.19 -15.73 -3.12
N LEU A 493 1.53 -14.97 -2.07
CA LEU A 493 0.81 -14.89 -0.82
C LEU A 493 0.53 -13.42 -0.50
N ASP A 494 -0.74 -13.08 -0.37
CA ASP A 494 -1.19 -11.72 -0.07
C ASP A 494 -2.51 -11.76 0.68
N MET A 495 -2.67 -10.91 1.69
CA MET A 495 -3.89 -10.81 2.51
C MET A 495 -4.44 -12.20 2.91
N VAL A 496 -3.62 -13.01 3.59
CA VAL A 496 -3.91 -14.41 3.97
C VAL A 496 -4.26 -14.59 5.45
N GLY A 497 -4.17 -13.53 6.25
CA GLY A 497 -4.51 -13.48 7.67
C GLY A 497 -6.00 -13.31 7.98
N ARG A 498 -6.84 -12.95 7.01
CA ARG A 498 -8.24 -12.56 7.25
C ARG A 498 -9.28 -13.58 6.75
N LEU A 499 -8.95 -14.88 6.80
CA LEU A 499 -9.86 -15.97 6.39
C LEU A 499 -11.24 -15.85 7.06
N ARG A 500 -12.32 -15.89 6.27
CA ARG A 500 -13.72 -15.90 6.72
C ARG A 500 -14.54 -16.88 5.88
N ASP A 501 -15.63 -17.39 6.45
CA ASP A 501 -16.58 -18.32 5.80
C ASP A 501 -15.96 -19.60 5.20
N ASN A 502 -14.73 -19.97 5.62
CA ASN A 502 -13.91 -21.01 5.00
C ASN A 502 -13.55 -20.77 3.51
N GLU A 503 -13.87 -19.58 2.97
CA GLU A 503 -13.64 -19.23 1.57
C GLU A 503 -12.19 -18.78 1.34
N LEU A 504 -11.47 -19.48 0.46
CA LEU A 504 -10.10 -19.11 0.05
C LEU A 504 -10.08 -18.83 -1.45
N THR A 505 -9.53 -17.69 -1.86
CA THR A 505 -9.37 -17.35 -3.27
C THR A 505 -8.04 -17.87 -3.79
N VAL A 506 -8.06 -18.44 -5.00
CA VAL A 506 -6.85 -18.85 -5.71
C VAL A 506 -6.92 -18.32 -7.14
N TYR A 507 -6.11 -17.31 -7.46
CA TYR A 507 -5.93 -16.85 -8.84
C TYR A 507 -4.89 -17.71 -9.57
N GLY A 508 -4.87 -17.60 -10.89
CA GLY A 508 -3.90 -18.26 -11.77
C GLY A 508 -4.22 -19.71 -12.14
N THR A 509 -5.35 -20.28 -11.71
CA THR A 509 -5.65 -21.71 -11.89
C THR A 509 -5.80 -22.15 -13.36
N GLY A 510 -6.00 -21.21 -14.28
CA GLY A 510 -6.01 -21.41 -15.74
C GLY A 510 -4.71 -21.06 -16.45
N THR A 511 -3.66 -20.62 -15.75
CA THR A 511 -2.36 -20.25 -16.35
C THR A 511 -1.51 -21.46 -16.77
N SER A 512 -1.98 -22.67 -16.48
CA SER A 512 -1.49 -23.93 -17.04
C SER A 512 -2.53 -25.01 -16.78
N GLU A 513 -2.69 -25.98 -17.68
CA GLU A 513 -3.63 -27.12 -17.51
C GLU A 513 -3.41 -27.91 -16.21
N ALA A 514 -2.20 -27.84 -15.62
CA ALA A 514 -1.87 -28.51 -14.37
C ALA A 514 -2.32 -27.76 -13.10
N MET A 515 -2.56 -26.44 -13.16
CA MET A 515 -2.68 -25.60 -11.95
C MET A 515 -3.94 -25.89 -11.14
N ASP A 516 -5.09 -25.95 -11.79
CA ASP A 516 -6.36 -26.31 -11.12
C ASP A 516 -6.26 -27.66 -10.40
N GLY A 517 -5.68 -28.67 -11.06
CA GLY A 517 -5.47 -30.00 -10.49
C GLY A 517 -4.47 -30.04 -9.32
N ILE A 518 -3.43 -29.20 -9.34
CA ILE A 518 -2.47 -29.06 -8.23
C ILE A 518 -3.16 -28.44 -7.00
N VAL A 519 -3.97 -27.39 -7.21
CA VAL A 519 -4.72 -26.72 -6.13
C VAL A 519 -5.77 -27.67 -5.53
N GLU A 520 -6.53 -28.39 -6.36
CA GLU A 520 -7.50 -29.40 -5.89
C GLU A 520 -6.82 -30.57 -5.16
N GLN A 521 -5.62 -30.99 -5.58
CA GLN A 521 -4.84 -32.00 -4.87
C GLN A 521 -4.35 -31.49 -3.52
N ALA A 522 -3.81 -30.27 -3.46
CA ALA A 522 -3.35 -29.63 -2.23
C ALA A 522 -4.50 -29.38 -1.23
N ASN A 523 -5.71 -29.08 -1.72
CA ASN A 523 -6.88 -28.81 -0.89
C ASN A 523 -7.55 -30.07 -0.30
N ARG A 524 -7.12 -31.28 -0.68
CA ARG A 524 -7.74 -32.55 -0.24
C ARG A 524 -7.77 -32.72 1.27
N GLU A 525 -6.79 -32.17 1.98
CA GLU A 525 -6.66 -32.27 3.43
C GLU A 525 -7.12 -30.98 4.12
N THR A 526 -6.84 -29.81 3.54
CA THR A 526 -7.18 -28.50 4.14
C THR A 526 -8.65 -28.13 4.04
N LYS A 527 -9.40 -28.65 3.07
CA LYS A 527 -10.87 -28.45 2.91
C LYS A 527 -11.34 -26.99 2.90
N PHE A 528 -10.69 -26.11 2.14
CA PHE A 528 -11.20 -24.77 1.85
C PHE A 528 -12.33 -24.81 0.81
N ASP A 529 -13.26 -23.87 0.93
CA ASP A 529 -14.24 -23.56 -0.11
C ASP A 529 -13.58 -22.64 -1.15
N LEU A 530 -12.96 -23.25 -2.15
CA LEU A 530 -12.09 -22.56 -3.11
C LEU A 530 -12.87 -21.69 -4.10
N PHE A 531 -12.58 -20.39 -4.11
CA PHE A 531 -12.93 -19.50 -5.21
C PHE A 531 -11.76 -19.41 -6.20
N LYS A 532 -11.82 -20.25 -7.23
CA LYS A 532 -10.76 -20.37 -8.25
C LYS A 532 -10.98 -19.34 -9.36
N VAL A 533 -10.03 -18.42 -9.53
CA VAL A 533 -10.02 -17.43 -10.61
C VAL A 533 -9.02 -17.91 -11.68
N PRO A 534 -9.45 -18.24 -12.90
CA PRO A 534 -8.55 -18.82 -13.91
C PRO A 534 -7.43 -17.87 -14.35
N SER A 535 -7.64 -16.56 -14.29
CA SER A 535 -6.65 -15.56 -14.73
C SER A 535 -5.46 -15.46 -13.80
N GLY A 536 -4.26 -15.29 -14.38
CA GLY A 536 -3.03 -14.93 -13.67
C GLY A 536 -2.77 -13.42 -13.57
N TYR A 537 -3.71 -12.59 -14.05
CA TYR A 537 -3.71 -11.16 -13.80
C TYR A 537 -4.44 -10.86 -12.49
N GLY A 538 -3.93 -9.91 -11.71
CA GLY A 538 -4.46 -9.62 -10.38
C GLY A 538 -3.62 -8.58 -9.62
N PRO A 539 -4.09 -8.14 -8.45
CA PRO A 539 -3.57 -6.96 -7.76
C PRO A 539 -2.39 -7.28 -6.83
N SER A 540 -1.38 -8.04 -7.30
CA SER A 540 -0.20 -8.41 -6.50
C SER A 540 0.91 -9.01 -7.38
N ASP A 541 2.10 -9.26 -6.81
CA ASP A 541 3.37 -9.60 -7.49
C ASP A 541 3.33 -10.76 -8.50
N HIS A 542 2.39 -11.70 -8.37
CA HIS A 542 2.15 -12.77 -9.35
C HIS A 542 1.93 -12.25 -10.78
N GLN A 543 1.34 -11.06 -10.96
CA GLN A 543 1.10 -10.51 -12.29
C GLN A 543 2.43 -10.32 -13.06
N SER A 544 3.50 -9.88 -12.40
CA SER A 544 4.82 -9.68 -13.03
C SER A 544 5.40 -10.97 -13.61
N PHE A 545 5.09 -12.12 -13.00
CA PHE A 545 5.47 -13.44 -13.51
C PHE A 545 4.54 -13.91 -14.63
N CYS A 546 3.23 -13.68 -14.50
CA CYS A 546 2.26 -13.99 -15.55
C CYS A 546 2.51 -13.19 -16.85
N GLU A 547 2.94 -11.94 -16.75
CA GLU A 547 3.26 -11.09 -17.91
C GLU A 547 4.42 -11.60 -18.77
N VAL A 548 5.37 -12.34 -18.19
CA VAL A 548 6.48 -13.00 -18.92
C VAL A 548 6.21 -14.49 -19.23
N GLY A 549 4.98 -14.98 -19.01
CA GLY A 549 4.59 -16.35 -19.35
C GLY A 549 5.08 -17.41 -18.36
N VAL A 550 5.28 -17.06 -17.09
CA VAL A 550 5.42 -18.04 -16.00
C VAL A 550 4.03 -18.40 -15.46
N PRO A 551 3.67 -19.68 -15.30
CA PRO A 551 2.44 -20.09 -14.62
C PRO A 551 2.41 -19.60 -13.17
N VAL A 552 1.25 -19.17 -12.68
CA VAL A 552 1.13 -18.62 -11.32
C VAL A 552 -0.02 -19.23 -10.53
N LEU A 553 0.15 -19.24 -9.21
CA LEU A 553 -0.93 -19.40 -8.23
C LEU A 553 -0.85 -18.22 -7.25
N PHE A 554 -1.98 -17.64 -6.88
CA PHE A 554 -2.01 -16.56 -5.88
C PHE A 554 -3.14 -16.81 -4.87
N PHE A 555 -2.77 -17.03 -3.62
CA PHE A 555 -3.68 -17.30 -2.50
C PHE A 555 -4.05 -15.99 -1.78
N PHE A 556 -5.35 -15.77 -1.57
CA PHE A 556 -5.91 -14.49 -1.13
C PHE A 556 -7.22 -14.68 -0.33
N THR A 557 -7.41 -13.98 0.80
CA THR A 557 -8.68 -14.07 1.58
C THR A 557 -9.71 -13.00 1.20
N GLY A 558 -9.36 -12.05 0.34
CA GLY A 558 -10.29 -11.02 -0.17
C GLY A 558 -10.14 -9.66 0.53
N LEU A 559 -10.34 -8.58 -0.22
CA LEU A 559 -10.32 -7.22 0.32
C LEU A 559 -11.38 -7.05 1.43
N HIS A 560 -10.96 -6.57 2.59
CA HIS A 560 -11.83 -6.16 3.72
C HIS A 560 -11.81 -4.64 3.91
N ASN A 561 -12.46 -4.12 4.96
CA ASN A 561 -12.62 -2.68 5.16
C ASN A 561 -11.33 -1.98 5.57
N ASP A 562 -10.51 -2.68 6.35
CA ASP A 562 -9.26 -2.17 6.95
C ASP A 562 -8.08 -2.12 5.97
N TYR A 563 -8.21 -2.76 4.81
CA TYR A 563 -7.25 -2.70 3.71
C TYR A 563 -6.79 -1.26 3.43
N HIS A 564 -5.47 -1.05 3.43
CA HIS A 564 -4.83 0.27 3.32
C HIS A 564 -5.33 1.30 4.36
N ARG A 565 -5.55 0.89 5.62
CA ARG A 565 -5.90 1.77 6.76
C ARG A 565 -5.06 1.50 8.01
N PRO A 566 -5.03 2.46 8.96
CA PRO A 566 -4.50 2.23 10.32
C PRO A 566 -5.20 1.14 11.13
N SER A 567 -6.32 0.58 10.66
CA SER A 567 -7.05 -0.49 11.36
C SER A 567 -6.72 -1.91 10.88
N ASP A 568 -5.80 -2.07 9.92
CA ASP A 568 -5.27 -3.40 9.58
C ASP A 568 -4.16 -3.78 10.55
N ASP A 569 -4.57 -4.31 11.70
CA ASP A 569 -3.75 -4.49 12.89
C ASP A 569 -3.78 -5.95 13.40
N PHE A 570 -2.81 -6.31 14.23
CA PHE A 570 -2.50 -7.68 14.66
C PHE A 570 -3.69 -8.43 15.28
N ASP A 571 -4.59 -7.71 15.97
CA ASP A 571 -5.75 -8.32 16.63
C ASP A 571 -6.84 -8.83 15.66
N LYS A 572 -6.74 -8.51 14.35
CA LYS A 572 -7.69 -8.95 13.33
C LYS A 572 -7.34 -10.31 12.69
N ILE A 573 -6.18 -10.88 13.01
CA ILE A 573 -5.57 -11.98 12.26
C ILE A 573 -6.02 -13.35 12.76
N GLU A 574 -6.59 -14.14 11.84
CA GLU A 574 -7.09 -15.51 12.06
C GLU A 574 -5.97 -16.53 11.81
N PHE A 575 -5.11 -16.70 12.82
CA PHE A 575 -3.92 -17.55 12.75
C PHE A 575 -4.21 -19.05 12.52
N GLY A 576 -5.40 -19.57 12.83
CA GLY A 576 -5.80 -20.95 12.50
C GLY A 576 -5.96 -21.11 10.99
N GLY A 577 -6.65 -20.15 10.37
CA GLY A 577 -6.75 -19.98 8.92
C GLY A 577 -5.39 -19.83 8.26
N MET A 578 -4.50 -18.97 8.78
CA MET A 578 -3.12 -18.83 8.26
C MET A 578 -2.34 -20.15 8.31
N THR A 579 -2.51 -20.95 9.37
CA THR A 579 -1.85 -22.25 9.50
C THR A 579 -2.32 -23.18 8.38
N ARG A 580 -3.65 -23.33 8.19
CA ARG A 580 -4.23 -24.11 7.08
C ARG A 580 -3.86 -23.57 5.69
N ILE A 581 -3.72 -22.25 5.53
CA ILE A 581 -3.29 -21.62 4.27
C ILE A 581 -1.81 -21.96 4.00
N THR A 582 -0.98 -22.00 5.04
CA THR A 582 0.41 -22.47 4.94
C THR A 582 0.47 -23.92 4.47
N ASP A 583 -0.45 -24.78 4.93
CA ASP A 583 -0.51 -26.19 4.49
C ASP A 583 -0.89 -26.35 3.02
N ILE A 584 -1.94 -25.68 2.51
CA ILE A 584 -2.30 -25.76 1.08
C ILE A 584 -1.21 -25.13 0.18
N THR A 585 -0.57 -24.05 0.66
CA THR A 585 0.56 -23.42 -0.03
C THR A 585 1.76 -24.35 -0.08
N SER A 586 2.13 -24.99 1.03
CA SER A 586 3.23 -25.95 1.12
C SER A 586 2.96 -27.22 0.33
N ASN A 587 1.71 -27.70 0.32
CA ASN A 587 1.29 -28.81 -0.55
C ASN A 587 1.42 -28.44 -2.04
N SER A 588 0.98 -27.25 -2.44
CA SER A 588 1.10 -26.75 -3.82
C SER A 588 2.58 -26.58 -4.22
N ALA A 589 3.40 -26.01 -3.35
CA ALA A 589 4.85 -25.86 -3.54
C ALA A 589 5.58 -27.21 -3.64
N PHE A 590 5.20 -28.18 -2.80
CA PHE A 590 5.75 -29.53 -2.83
C PHE A 590 5.42 -30.26 -4.13
N GLU A 591 4.15 -30.26 -4.55
CA GLU A 591 3.73 -30.86 -5.83
C GLU A 591 4.50 -30.23 -7.00
N LEU A 592 4.58 -28.90 -7.08
CA LEU A 592 5.37 -28.22 -8.10
C LEU A 592 6.85 -28.62 -8.05
N ALA A 593 7.44 -28.72 -6.85
CA ALA A 593 8.86 -29.04 -6.67
C ALA A 593 9.23 -30.49 -7.04
N VAL A 594 8.33 -31.47 -6.87
CA VAL A 594 8.62 -32.90 -7.14
C VAL A 594 8.04 -33.41 -8.46
N ARG A 595 7.05 -32.73 -9.05
CA ARG A 595 6.40 -33.14 -10.30
C ARG A 595 7.39 -33.13 -11.46
N ARG A 596 7.62 -34.31 -12.07
CA ARG A 596 8.48 -34.48 -13.26
C ARG A 596 8.04 -33.66 -14.47
N GLN A 597 6.74 -33.66 -14.78
CA GLN A 597 6.19 -32.88 -15.89
C GLN A 597 6.13 -31.39 -15.51
N ARG A 598 6.93 -30.56 -16.19
CA ARG A 598 6.90 -29.10 -16.05
C ARG A 598 5.50 -28.54 -16.42
N PRO A 599 4.90 -27.65 -15.61
CA PRO A 599 3.73 -26.88 -16.03
C PRO A 599 4.05 -26.02 -17.27
N THR A 600 3.19 -26.08 -18.28
CA THR A 600 3.31 -25.27 -19.51
C THR A 600 2.35 -24.09 -19.44
N TYR A 601 2.83 -22.87 -19.70
CA TYR A 601 2.01 -21.66 -19.57
C TYR A 601 0.89 -21.60 -20.62
N ALA A 602 -0.28 -21.16 -20.16
CA ALA A 602 -1.44 -20.83 -20.97
C ALA A 602 -1.83 -19.35 -20.71
N ALA A 603 -2.01 -18.58 -21.77
CA ALA A 603 -2.42 -17.18 -21.66
C ALA A 603 -3.88 -17.06 -21.19
N THR A 604 -4.16 -16.09 -20.33
CA THR A 604 -5.47 -15.90 -19.70
C THR A 604 -6.02 -14.48 -19.91
N GLY A 605 -7.34 -14.29 -19.71
CA GLY A 605 -8.01 -13.00 -19.90
C GLY A 605 -7.65 -11.98 -18.82
N ARG A 606 -7.54 -10.69 -19.19
CA ARG A 606 -7.13 -9.60 -18.30
C ARG A 606 -8.27 -8.98 -17.48
N ASP A 607 -9.52 -9.22 -17.87
CA ASP A 607 -10.69 -8.69 -17.17
C ASP A 607 -10.95 -9.48 -15.87
N VAL A 608 -10.45 -8.95 -14.76
CA VAL A 608 -10.48 -9.62 -13.44
C VAL A 608 -11.15 -8.72 -12.40
N GLN A 609 -12.20 -9.22 -11.76
CA GLN A 609 -12.84 -8.56 -10.63
C GLN A 609 -12.20 -9.03 -9.32
N ILE A 610 -11.50 -8.12 -8.63
CA ILE A 610 -10.89 -8.40 -7.32
C ILE A 610 -11.98 -8.78 -6.31
N ARG A 611 -11.80 -9.91 -5.62
CA ARG A 611 -12.75 -10.39 -4.61
C ARG A 611 -12.74 -9.50 -3.36
N ARG A 612 -13.93 -9.13 -2.90
CA ARG A 612 -14.18 -8.50 -1.59
C ARG A 612 -14.82 -9.49 -0.62
N GLN A 613 -14.44 -9.41 0.66
CA GLN A 613 -15.12 -10.11 1.74
C GLN A 613 -16.51 -9.50 1.99
N MET A 614 -17.44 -10.30 2.53
CA MET A 614 -18.72 -9.78 3.01
C MET A 614 -18.56 -9.22 4.43
N THR A 615 -18.11 -7.97 4.52
CA THR A 615 -17.86 -7.26 5.79
C THR A 615 -19.09 -6.54 6.34
N ALA A 616 -20.04 -6.17 5.47
CA ALA A 616 -21.28 -5.50 5.82
C ALA A 616 -22.43 -6.50 6.07
N PHE A 617 -23.32 -6.15 7.00
CA PHE A 617 -24.38 -7.04 7.49
C PHE A 617 -25.74 -6.37 7.46
N LEU A 618 -26.74 -7.14 7.00
CA LEU A 618 -28.14 -6.72 6.88
C LEU A 618 -29.07 -7.39 7.92
N GLY A 619 -28.66 -8.52 8.52
CA GLY A 619 -29.47 -9.23 9.52
C GLY A 619 -30.69 -9.96 8.97
N VAL A 620 -30.55 -10.63 7.81
CA VAL A 620 -31.63 -11.40 7.15
C VAL A 620 -31.23 -12.86 6.94
N THR A 621 -32.18 -13.78 7.15
CA THR A 621 -32.14 -15.15 6.63
C THR A 621 -33.04 -15.22 5.39
N LEU A 622 -32.56 -15.84 4.31
CA LEU A 622 -33.22 -15.84 3.00
C LEU A 622 -33.56 -17.26 2.53
N SER A 623 -34.64 -17.38 1.75
CA SER A 623 -34.98 -18.59 0.98
C SER A 623 -35.65 -18.21 -0.34
N ILE A 624 -35.63 -19.08 -1.34
CA ILE A 624 -36.47 -18.91 -2.53
C ILE A 624 -37.87 -19.45 -2.20
N ARG A 625 -38.92 -18.66 -2.45
CA ARG A 625 -40.33 -19.04 -2.32
C ARG A 625 -41.10 -18.48 -3.51
N SER A 626 -41.79 -19.35 -4.26
CA SER A 626 -42.53 -18.98 -5.47
C SER A 626 -41.70 -18.11 -6.43
N ASP A 627 -40.50 -18.60 -6.74
CA ASP A 627 -39.51 -17.98 -7.64
C ASP A 627 -39.11 -16.54 -7.28
N GLN A 628 -39.21 -16.17 -6.01
CA GLN A 628 -38.76 -14.89 -5.45
C GLN A 628 -37.96 -15.10 -4.16
N VAL A 629 -37.00 -14.22 -3.89
CA VAL A 629 -36.23 -14.25 -2.64
C VAL A 629 -37.08 -13.71 -1.49
N ALA A 630 -37.40 -14.58 -0.54
CA ALA A 630 -38.24 -14.27 0.62
C ALA A 630 -37.44 -14.36 1.93
N ILE A 631 -37.70 -13.43 2.83
CA ILE A 631 -37.04 -13.32 4.13
C ILE A 631 -37.71 -14.28 5.11
N THR A 632 -36.94 -15.24 5.64
CA THR A 632 -37.40 -16.30 6.55
C THR A 632 -37.02 -16.08 8.00
N GLY A 633 -36.05 -15.20 8.25
CA GLY A 633 -35.57 -14.86 9.58
C GLY A 633 -34.97 -13.46 9.58
N LEU A 634 -34.94 -12.85 10.76
CA LEU A 634 -34.31 -11.56 11.02
C LEU A 634 -33.44 -11.69 12.27
N THR A 635 -32.30 -11.00 12.28
CA THR A 635 -31.49 -10.84 13.50
C THR A 635 -32.12 -9.73 14.35
N PRO A 636 -32.48 -9.99 15.62
CA PRO A 636 -33.03 -8.96 16.51
C PRO A 636 -32.09 -7.76 16.65
N GLY A 637 -32.63 -6.55 16.49
CA GLY A 637 -31.85 -5.30 16.47
C GLY A 637 -31.00 -5.08 15.22
N GLY A 638 -31.04 -5.99 14.24
CA GLY A 638 -30.29 -5.90 12.99
C GLY A 638 -30.83 -4.83 12.02
N PRO A 639 -30.06 -4.45 10.98
CA PRO A 639 -30.43 -3.35 10.07
C PRO A 639 -31.75 -3.54 9.34
N ALA A 640 -32.07 -4.76 8.91
CA ALA A 640 -33.34 -5.07 8.26
C ALA A 640 -34.54 -4.85 9.20
N GLU A 641 -34.53 -5.42 10.39
CA GLU A 641 -35.63 -5.32 11.36
C GLU A 641 -35.84 -3.86 11.80
N THR A 642 -34.76 -3.18 12.17
CA THR A 642 -34.79 -1.76 12.58
C THR A 642 -35.27 -0.82 11.45
N SER A 643 -35.16 -1.25 10.19
CA SER A 643 -35.69 -0.54 9.01
C SER A 643 -37.12 -0.93 8.61
N GLY A 644 -37.80 -1.73 9.43
CA GLY A 644 -39.20 -2.13 9.21
C GLY A 644 -39.42 -3.28 8.24
N ILE A 645 -38.37 -3.98 7.83
CA ILE A 645 -38.46 -5.28 7.13
C ILE A 645 -39.00 -6.33 8.10
N ARG A 646 -39.75 -7.31 7.59
CA ARG A 646 -40.38 -8.39 8.38
C ARG A 646 -40.18 -9.76 7.73
N VAL A 647 -40.24 -10.82 8.54
CA VAL A 647 -40.32 -12.18 8.03
C VAL A 647 -41.57 -12.34 7.15
N GLY A 648 -41.43 -12.98 6.00
CA GLY A 648 -42.46 -13.10 4.96
C GLY A 648 -42.39 -12.04 3.85
N ASP A 649 -41.59 -10.98 4.03
CA ASP A 649 -41.30 -10.00 2.97
C ASP A 649 -40.51 -10.63 1.82
N ARG A 650 -40.74 -10.14 0.60
CA ARG A 650 -40.00 -10.54 -0.60
C ARG A 650 -39.10 -9.41 -1.08
N LEU A 651 -37.83 -9.72 -1.32
CA LEU A 651 -36.84 -8.78 -1.86
C LEU A 651 -37.01 -8.68 -3.39
N ILE A 652 -37.10 -7.47 -3.91
CA ILE A 652 -37.31 -7.21 -5.34
C ILE A 652 -36.07 -6.61 -5.99
N SER A 653 -35.47 -5.59 -5.36
CA SER A 653 -34.25 -4.95 -5.82
C SER A 653 -33.45 -4.38 -4.65
N MET A 654 -32.13 -4.24 -4.83
CA MET A 654 -31.20 -3.64 -3.86
C MET A 654 -30.19 -2.79 -4.61
N SER A 655 -29.99 -1.54 -4.15
CA SER A 655 -29.19 -0.51 -4.83
C SER A 655 -29.53 -0.37 -6.32
N GLY A 656 -30.82 -0.51 -6.66
CA GLY A 656 -31.35 -0.43 -8.03
C GLY A 656 -31.12 -1.66 -8.92
N LYS A 657 -30.42 -2.70 -8.44
CA LYS A 657 -30.25 -3.96 -9.18
C LYS A 657 -31.32 -4.98 -8.74
N PRO A 658 -31.93 -5.73 -9.68
CA PRO A 658 -32.95 -6.73 -9.34
C PRO A 658 -32.36 -7.90 -8.56
N ILE A 659 -33.20 -8.58 -7.78
CA ILE A 659 -32.86 -9.79 -7.03
C ILE A 659 -33.73 -10.95 -7.56
N ALA A 660 -33.09 -12.00 -8.06
CA ALA A 660 -33.75 -13.24 -8.50
C ALA A 660 -33.41 -14.43 -7.57
N GLN A 661 -32.19 -14.46 -7.04
CA GLN A 661 -31.64 -15.55 -6.22
C GLN A 661 -30.94 -15.00 -4.97
N THR A 662 -30.78 -15.83 -3.93
CA THR A 662 -30.18 -15.42 -2.64
C THR A 662 -28.73 -14.95 -2.78
N SER A 663 -27.99 -15.54 -3.72
CA SER A 663 -26.63 -15.17 -4.10
C SER A 663 -26.52 -13.75 -4.68
N ASP A 664 -27.57 -13.21 -5.31
CA ASP A 664 -27.55 -11.81 -5.78
C ASP A 664 -27.43 -10.87 -4.58
N VAL A 665 -28.18 -11.12 -3.50
CA VAL A 665 -28.15 -10.30 -2.28
C VAL A 665 -26.76 -10.34 -1.63
N LEU A 666 -26.14 -11.53 -1.58
CA LEU A 666 -24.78 -11.70 -1.04
C LEU A 666 -23.73 -11.00 -1.93
N ALA A 667 -23.87 -11.10 -3.25
CA ALA A 667 -22.98 -10.41 -4.20
C ALA A 667 -23.13 -8.88 -4.12
N LEU A 668 -24.34 -8.37 -3.86
CA LEU A 668 -24.56 -6.94 -3.63
C LEU A 668 -23.96 -6.51 -2.28
N LEU A 669 -24.17 -7.27 -1.20
CA LEU A 669 -23.61 -6.97 0.13
C LEU A 669 -22.08 -7.02 0.18
N ARG A 670 -21.42 -7.91 -0.58
CA ARG A 670 -19.95 -7.94 -0.78
C ARG A 670 -19.39 -6.66 -1.42
N ASN A 671 -20.24 -5.80 -1.98
CA ASN A 671 -19.84 -4.50 -2.53
C ASN A 671 -20.23 -3.31 -1.64
N GLN A 672 -20.67 -3.54 -0.39
CA GLN A 672 -21.05 -2.49 0.57
C GLN A 672 -20.17 -2.56 1.83
N SER A 673 -20.13 -1.46 2.57
CA SER A 673 -19.39 -1.28 3.81
C SER A 673 -20.33 -1.18 5.02
N PRO A 674 -19.87 -1.51 6.24
CA PRO A 674 -20.54 -1.13 7.47
C PRO A 674 -20.77 0.39 7.53
N GLY A 675 -21.99 0.80 7.83
CA GLY A 675 -22.41 2.20 7.81
C GLY A 675 -23.01 2.70 6.50
N ASP A 676 -22.96 1.94 5.40
CA ASP A 676 -23.61 2.30 4.13
C ASP A 676 -25.14 2.26 4.27
N GLU A 677 -25.84 3.23 3.67
CA GLU A 677 -27.30 3.26 3.58
C GLU A 677 -27.77 2.62 2.26
N VAL A 678 -28.35 1.43 2.35
CA VAL A 678 -28.73 0.64 1.16
C VAL A 678 -30.21 0.78 0.86
N SER A 679 -30.54 1.25 -0.34
CA SER A 679 -31.93 1.29 -0.84
C SER A 679 -32.39 -0.12 -1.25
N ILE A 680 -33.39 -0.67 -0.56
CA ILE A 680 -33.97 -2.00 -0.84
C ILE A 680 -35.47 -1.86 -1.16
N GLU A 681 -35.89 -2.39 -2.31
CA GLU A 681 -37.30 -2.53 -2.68
C GLU A 681 -37.86 -3.85 -2.14
N VAL A 682 -38.94 -3.75 -1.37
CA VAL A 682 -39.57 -4.86 -0.65
C VAL A 682 -41.04 -4.97 -1.05
N ALA A 683 -41.50 -6.20 -1.28
CA ALA A 683 -42.91 -6.52 -1.48
C ALA A 683 -43.46 -7.29 -0.26
N ARG A 684 -44.42 -6.68 0.43
CA ARG A 684 -45.22 -7.30 1.51
C ARG A 684 -46.63 -7.51 0.97
N GLU A 685 -47.07 -8.76 0.92
CA GLU A 685 -48.34 -9.15 0.28
C GLU A 685 -48.40 -8.62 -1.17
N SER A 686 -49.31 -7.67 -1.46
CA SER A 686 -49.49 -6.96 -2.73
C SER A 686 -48.83 -5.58 -2.79
N ARG A 687 -48.34 -5.04 -1.66
CA ARG A 687 -47.77 -3.69 -1.56
C ARG A 687 -46.25 -3.70 -1.71
N ARG A 688 -45.74 -2.88 -2.63
CA ARG A 688 -44.31 -2.54 -2.74
C ARG A 688 -43.99 -1.27 -1.96
N PHE A 689 -42.79 -1.20 -1.40
CA PHE A 689 -42.22 -0.02 -0.75
C PHE A 689 -40.69 -0.12 -0.71
N THR A 690 -40.01 1.01 -0.55
CA THR A 690 -38.56 1.07 -0.39
C THR A 690 -38.20 1.31 1.07
N VAL A 691 -37.22 0.58 1.57
CA VAL A 691 -36.58 0.80 2.87
C VAL A 691 -35.11 1.15 2.68
N LYS A 692 -34.50 1.72 3.72
CA LYS A 692 -33.11 2.18 3.69
C LYS A 692 -32.32 1.75 4.94
N PRO A 693 -32.02 0.45 5.11
CA PRO A 693 -31.12 -0.02 6.15
C PRO A 693 -29.72 0.60 6.04
N LYS A 694 -29.29 1.21 7.15
CA LYS A 694 -27.88 1.48 7.41
C LYS A 694 -27.21 0.19 7.88
N LEU A 695 -26.34 -0.39 7.06
CA LEU A 695 -25.71 -1.67 7.34
C LEU A 695 -24.83 -1.59 8.59
N GLN A 696 -24.74 -2.71 9.31
CA GLN A 696 -23.84 -2.85 10.47
C GLN A 696 -22.56 -3.58 10.06
N ALA A 697 -21.56 -3.55 10.93
CA ALA A 697 -20.43 -4.47 10.83
C ALA A 697 -20.97 -5.90 10.96
N ARG A 698 -20.49 -6.80 10.09
CA ARG A 698 -20.80 -8.22 10.24
C ARG A 698 -20.15 -8.73 11.52
N PRO A 699 -20.91 -9.35 12.45
CA PRO A 699 -20.33 -9.98 13.62
C PRO A 699 -19.25 -10.98 13.23
N ASP A 700 -18.20 -11.06 14.03
CA ASP A 700 -17.27 -12.19 13.97
C ASP A 700 -18.01 -13.46 14.40
N GLY A 701 -17.78 -14.55 13.67
CA GLY A 701 -18.62 -15.76 13.68
C GLY A 701 -18.02 -16.93 14.44
#